data_AF-G8ZUT5-F1
#
_entry.id   AF-G8ZUT5-F1
#
_cell.length_a   1.000
_cell.length_b   1.000
_cell.length_c   1.000
_cell.angle_alpha   90.00
_cell.angle_beta   90.00
_cell.angle_gamma   90.00
#
_symmetry.space_group_name_H-M   'P 1'
#
loop_
_entity.id
_entity.type
_entity.pdbx_description
1 polymer ?
#
loop_
_entity_poly.entity_id
_entity_poly.type
_entity_poly.pdbx_seq_one_letter_code
_entity_poly.pdbx_strand_id
1 'polypeptide(L)'
;MDLRLDDIVDSIIASNAETPQLLLRTWLDDFYRKSSELGLSSAQLIKMISFACHSTTLSMTTRLYILENCLWPNDFLSRDVIKVVISQLGTATAISDFKIQTPKKLQVALCRWLVHVFFLVTPNDELPDSHLDSSIWLHLWQYDFLQHWLTYIVVWSTTSPKDVKRWKVTLVEKVGSKPNYQDSRACATLILHKLESIIGSSNVISRAIDRLNCNGRRLNTLQSLEYDENHIARLRTLLLNRTPSKFTDKILDELISSSLNQLRSSEENNMGTNCLRKPELKDALLQNAHSLHKLAWQWDRVIVPKNVELLLHNTKLSPYHFYLLALSSEHEFWVIAYQWICMSLRRAFGMEDTEGSIAILENVIRICLIQDSLIPLIAKDFFSVRYLKANRNIFVHIFSVIFPLQMTFEGNLTSFERSFQEILAYSFLNDRSYRTIFPPVVKSVVLLMQNWLKSDTASLTHFALKLLQDIQELLLSNFDNVNENRLKSIELINLLNIVSNTRPSSVVEKDLKYLIVPRGHLHRLLIADDPLLLNGCCNYLINTKQYLLGKEPANKYVQRQNDYILDLTNYLWRNKLLDSKRFLNIPSVFLRVVIDNTYLPIIDMKAKILSSISGIPSMSYASIAKLRELERASHAQLHYLELINDEGFKRFKRNQPHSESWLYNNPSSLHDLKLEILKAFRSTGPYGEVAGFLFTYLKSLSEYNLAKGDF
;
A
#
# COMPACT_ATOMS: atom_id res chain seq x y z
N MET A 1 20.83 31.12 -9.00
CA MET A 1 20.87 32.47 -9.63
C MET A 1 20.92 33.47 -8.48
N ASP A 2 22.04 33.57 -7.77
CA ASP A 2 22.13 34.37 -6.52
C ASP A 2 23.10 35.55 -6.60
N LEU A 3 23.79 35.72 -7.74
CA LEU A 3 24.83 36.73 -7.96
C LEU A 3 24.38 38.14 -7.56
N ARG A 4 23.14 38.54 -7.88
CA ARG A 4 22.65 39.89 -7.56
C ARG A 4 22.40 40.16 -6.08
N LEU A 5 22.13 39.14 -5.24
CA LEU A 5 21.96 39.33 -3.80
C LEU A 5 23.30 39.21 -3.08
N ASP A 6 24.16 38.30 -3.53
CA ASP A 6 25.55 38.18 -3.07
C ASP A 6 26.33 39.48 -3.29
N ASP A 7 26.23 40.08 -4.49
CA ASP A 7 26.88 41.35 -4.82
C ASP A 7 26.41 42.50 -3.90
N ILE A 8 25.13 42.51 -3.51
CA ILE A 8 24.56 43.53 -2.62
C ILE A 8 25.03 43.32 -1.18
N VAL A 9 25.02 42.07 -0.70
CA VAL A 9 25.50 41.71 0.64
C VAL A 9 26.99 42.04 0.76
N ASP A 10 27.80 41.69 -0.24
CA ASP A 10 29.23 41.97 -0.26
C ASP A 10 29.52 43.47 -0.38
N SER A 11 28.72 44.23 -1.15
CA SER A 11 28.83 45.69 -1.22
C SER A 11 28.48 46.38 0.11
N ILE A 12 27.48 45.87 0.84
CA ILE A 12 27.12 46.37 2.19
C ILE A 12 28.24 46.07 3.19
N ILE A 13 28.84 44.87 3.14
CA ILE A 13 29.91 44.48 4.07
C ILE A 13 31.20 45.26 3.82
N ALA A 14 31.52 45.56 2.56
CA ALA A 14 32.67 46.36 2.18
C ALA A 14 32.53 47.85 2.54
N SER A 15 31.37 48.29 3.05
CA SER A 15 31.15 49.69 3.40
C SER A 15 31.97 50.12 4.62
N ASN A 16 32.72 51.21 4.46
CA ASN A 16 33.56 51.84 5.48
C ASN A 16 33.16 53.31 5.69
N ALA A 17 33.89 54.04 6.54
CA ALA A 17 33.62 55.45 6.85
C ALA A 17 33.69 56.41 5.64
N GLU A 18 34.27 55.98 4.51
CA GLU A 18 34.43 56.75 3.28
C GLU A 18 33.27 56.52 2.28
N THR A 19 32.37 55.58 2.56
CA THR A 19 31.25 55.29 1.66
C THR A 19 30.17 56.38 1.69
N PRO A 20 29.68 56.86 0.52
CA PRO A 20 28.67 57.89 0.47
C PRO A 20 27.31 57.39 1.01
N GLN A 21 26.72 58.18 1.92
CA GLN A 21 25.48 57.82 2.63
C GLN A 21 24.29 57.51 1.70
N LEU A 22 24.18 58.20 0.56
CA LEU A 22 23.12 57.98 -0.42
C LEU A 22 23.23 56.59 -1.06
N LEU A 23 24.45 56.14 -1.31
CA LEU A 23 24.74 54.88 -1.98
C LEU A 23 24.52 53.69 -1.01
N LEU A 24 24.91 53.87 0.26
CA LEU A 24 24.59 52.92 1.32
C LEU A 24 23.07 52.78 1.54
N ARG A 25 22.31 53.88 1.46
CA ARG A 25 20.84 53.84 1.54
C ARG A 25 20.22 53.08 0.36
N THR A 26 20.71 53.29 -0.86
CA THR A 26 20.21 52.54 -2.03
C THR A 26 20.48 51.04 -1.90
N TRP A 27 21.66 50.64 -1.39
CA TRP A 27 21.96 49.23 -1.15
C TRP A 27 21.10 48.61 -0.05
N LEU A 28 20.81 49.36 1.02
CA LEU A 28 19.92 48.91 2.09
C LEU A 28 18.47 48.77 1.60
N ASP A 29 17.96 49.73 0.80
CA ASP A 29 16.60 49.65 0.25
C ASP A 29 16.45 48.48 -0.73
N ASP A 30 17.46 48.24 -1.57
CA ASP A 30 17.49 47.07 -2.45
C ASP A 30 17.58 45.76 -1.66
N PHE A 31 18.36 45.74 -0.57
CA PHE A 31 18.45 44.60 0.32
C PHE A 31 17.12 44.31 1.04
N TYR A 32 16.41 45.34 1.51
CA TYR A 32 15.10 45.17 2.16
C TYR A 32 14.06 44.54 1.24
N ARG A 33 14.02 44.96 -0.03
CA ARG A 33 13.10 44.38 -1.02
C ARG A 33 13.50 42.96 -1.37
N LYS A 34 14.75 42.75 -1.77
CA LYS A 34 15.22 41.45 -2.29
C LYS A 34 15.29 40.36 -1.22
N SER A 35 15.65 40.70 0.02
CA SER A 35 15.64 39.72 1.12
C SER A 35 14.25 39.15 1.40
N SER A 36 13.20 39.96 1.25
CA SER A 36 11.80 39.54 1.45
C SER A 36 11.22 38.70 0.32
N GLU A 37 11.80 38.75 -0.90
CA GLU A 37 11.33 38.01 -2.09
C GLU A 37 12.14 36.73 -2.35
N LEU A 38 13.44 36.76 -2.06
CA LEU A 38 14.38 35.69 -2.38
C LEU A 38 14.76 34.84 -1.17
N GLY A 39 14.74 35.44 0.03
CA GLY A 39 15.40 34.88 1.21
C GLY A 39 16.92 34.90 1.11
N LEU A 40 17.60 34.62 2.22
CA LEU A 40 19.05 34.60 2.38
C LEU A 40 19.54 33.17 2.56
N SER A 41 20.65 32.85 1.90
CA SER A 41 21.37 31.59 2.09
C SER A 41 22.11 31.56 3.42
N SER A 42 22.44 30.37 3.92
CA SER A 42 23.22 30.22 5.16
C SER A 42 24.55 31.00 5.15
N ALA A 43 25.24 31.07 4.00
CA ALA A 43 26.49 31.84 3.86
C ALA A 43 26.26 33.35 3.95
N GLN A 44 25.19 33.86 3.33
CA GLN A 44 24.79 35.27 3.42
C GLN A 44 24.36 35.65 4.83
N LEU A 45 23.63 34.76 5.52
CA LEU A 45 23.23 34.96 6.92
C LEU A 45 24.43 35.11 7.85
N ILE A 46 25.46 34.25 7.71
CA ILE A 46 26.71 34.35 8.48
C ILE A 46 27.36 35.73 8.30
N LYS A 47 27.55 36.13 7.04
CA LYS A 47 28.15 37.40 6.67
C LYS A 47 27.36 38.58 7.25
N MET A 48 26.04 38.60 7.07
CA MET A 48 25.17 39.69 7.54
C MET A 48 25.06 39.77 9.07
N ILE A 49 24.97 38.64 9.77
CA ILE A 49 24.95 38.60 11.25
C ILE A 49 26.26 39.14 11.80
N SER A 50 27.39 38.72 11.22
CA SER A 50 28.71 39.21 11.63
C SER A 50 28.85 40.72 11.38
N PHE A 51 28.37 41.22 10.25
CA PHE A 51 28.40 42.65 9.91
C PHE A 51 27.50 43.48 10.82
N ALA A 52 26.26 43.05 11.06
CA ALA A 52 25.34 43.75 11.96
C ALA A 52 25.89 43.82 13.41
N CYS A 53 26.65 42.81 13.84
CA CYS A 53 27.23 42.77 15.18
C CYS A 53 28.46 43.68 15.34
N HIS A 54 29.37 43.71 14.36
CA HIS A 54 30.66 44.42 14.47
C HIS A 54 30.69 45.80 13.80
N SER A 55 29.79 46.08 12.87
CA SER A 55 29.82 47.36 12.13
C SER A 55 29.55 48.56 13.04
N THR A 56 30.38 49.59 12.87
CA THR A 56 30.17 50.95 13.45
C THR A 56 29.58 51.92 12.43
N THR A 57 29.50 51.51 11.15
CA THR A 57 29.00 52.32 10.03
C THR A 57 27.48 52.53 10.06
N LEU A 58 26.73 51.57 10.60
CA LEU A 58 25.28 51.65 10.73
C LEU A 58 24.84 52.07 12.14
N SER A 59 23.82 52.92 12.19
CA SER A 59 23.14 53.26 13.45
C SER A 59 22.55 52.00 14.11
N MET A 60 22.40 52.06 15.43
CA MET A 60 21.85 50.93 16.19
C MET A 60 20.41 50.58 15.77
N THR A 61 19.62 51.57 15.36
CA THR A 61 18.23 51.39 14.90
C THR A 61 18.17 50.66 13.57
N THR A 62 19.03 51.00 12.61
CA THR A 62 19.09 50.31 11.32
C THR A 62 19.57 48.88 11.47
N ARG A 63 20.54 48.62 12.36
CA ARG A 63 21.01 47.26 12.66
C ARG A 63 19.92 46.40 13.29
N LEU A 64 19.13 46.95 14.22
CA LEU A 64 17.98 46.25 14.79
C LEU A 64 16.94 45.92 13.70
N TYR A 65 16.66 46.87 12.81
CA TYR A 65 15.71 46.67 11.73
C TYR A 65 16.12 45.53 10.78
N ILE A 66 17.41 45.43 10.42
CA ILE A 66 17.94 44.34 9.59
C ILE A 66 17.71 42.98 10.27
N LEU A 67 17.98 42.88 11.57
CA LEU A 67 17.84 41.62 12.31
C LEU A 67 16.38 41.18 12.45
N GLU A 68 15.46 42.12 12.66
CA GLU A 68 14.05 41.80 12.87
C GLU A 68 13.28 41.54 11.56
N ASN A 69 13.64 42.23 10.47
CA ASN A 69 12.80 42.28 9.27
C ASN A 69 13.46 41.77 7.98
N CYS A 70 14.74 41.39 7.99
CA CYS A 70 15.47 41.04 6.76
C CYS A 70 16.14 39.66 6.79
N LEU A 71 16.28 39.02 7.96
CA LEU A 71 16.92 37.71 8.10
C LEU A 71 15.95 36.55 7.75
N TRP A 72 15.56 36.43 6.49
CA TRP A 72 14.67 35.34 6.04
C TRP A 72 15.49 34.17 5.50
N PRO A 73 15.57 33.01 6.17
CA PRO A 73 16.26 31.85 5.60
C PRO A 73 15.50 31.27 4.40
N ASN A 74 16.22 30.89 3.34
CA ASN A 74 15.65 30.30 2.12
C ASN A 74 15.61 28.76 2.10
N ASP A 75 16.33 28.11 3.03
CA ASP A 75 16.39 26.65 3.22
C ASP A 75 16.69 26.36 4.71
N PHE A 76 16.90 25.10 5.07
CA PHE A 76 17.36 24.71 6.41
C PHE A 76 18.62 25.47 6.85
N LEU A 77 18.70 25.78 8.14
CA LEU A 77 19.83 26.50 8.72
C LEU A 77 21.03 25.58 8.94
N SER A 78 22.20 26.01 8.45
CA SER A 78 23.48 25.34 8.73
C SER A 78 23.99 25.63 10.15
N ARG A 79 24.79 24.69 10.69
CA ARG A 79 25.40 24.81 12.04
C ARG A 79 26.32 26.04 12.18
N ASP A 80 26.95 26.46 11.09
CA ASP A 80 27.89 27.58 11.12
C ASP A 80 27.19 28.91 11.41
N VAL A 81 25.93 29.08 10.97
CA VAL A 81 25.08 30.21 11.35
C VAL A 81 24.89 30.23 12.87
N ILE A 82 24.62 29.07 13.48
CA ILE A 82 24.40 28.93 14.93
C ILE A 82 25.67 29.26 15.71
N LYS A 83 26.83 28.75 15.28
CA LYS A 83 28.14 29.06 15.90
C LYS A 83 28.46 30.55 15.83
N VAL A 84 28.14 31.19 14.70
CA VAL A 84 28.33 32.64 14.54
C VAL A 84 27.41 33.39 15.51
N VAL A 85 26.13 33.04 15.61
CA VAL A 85 25.23 33.64 16.61
C VAL A 85 25.79 33.48 18.03
N ILE A 86 26.19 32.25 18.42
CA ILE A 86 26.80 31.96 19.73
C ILE A 86 28.03 32.83 19.99
N SER A 87 28.91 33.03 19.00
CA SER A 87 30.14 33.83 19.14
C SER A 87 29.90 35.32 19.44
N GLN A 88 28.70 35.81 19.11
CA GLN A 88 28.27 37.20 19.27
C GLN A 88 27.48 37.47 20.56
N LEU A 89 27.11 36.41 21.30
CA LEU A 89 26.39 36.50 22.56
C LEU A 89 27.37 36.58 23.74
N GLY A 90 27.02 37.39 24.75
CA GLY A 90 27.78 37.51 26.00
C GLY A 90 28.23 38.94 26.33
N THR A 91 29.03 39.05 27.39
CA THR A 91 29.55 40.34 27.88
C THR A 91 31.07 40.34 27.85
N ALA A 92 31.68 41.53 27.78
CA ALA A 92 33.12 41.66 27.97
C ALA A 92 33.51 41.08 29.34
N THR A 93 34.56 40.27 29.34
CA THR A 93 35.17 39.67 30.52
C THR A 93 36.62 40.15 30.60
N ALA A 94 37.26 40.06 31.76
CA ALA A 94 38.67 40.46 31.96
C ALA A 94 39.67 39.76 31.00
N ILE A 95 39.25 38.67 30.34
CA ILE A 95 40.06 37.92 29.35
C ILE A 95 39.89 38.49 27.93
N SER A 96 38.84 39.28 27.70
CA SER A 96 38.41 39.77 26.38
C SER A 96 38.09 41.28 26.39
N ASP A 97 38.88 42.09 27.10
CA ASP A 97 38.61 43.52 27.28
C ASP A 97 38.66 44.31 25.95
N PHE A 98 39.46 43.84 24.98
CA PHE A 98 39.63 44.48 23.67
C PHE A 98 38.60 44.04 22.61
N LYS A 99 37.72 43.08 22.92
CA LYS A 99 36.69 42.62 21.96
C LYS A 99 35.57 43.65 21.91
N ILE A 100 35.26 44.15 20.71
CA ILE A 100 34.12 45.05 20.48
C ILE A 100 32.84 44.34 20.95
N GLN A 101 32.19 44.88 21.98
CA GLN A 101 31.01 44.28 22.55
C GLN A 101 29.78 44.58 21.68
N THR A 102 29.04 43.54 21.33
CA THR A 102 27.73 43.68 20.69
C THR A 102 26.73 44.26 21.70
N PRO A 103 25.98 45.33 21.35
CA PRO A 103 24.95 45.90 22.21
C PRO A 103 23.92 44.86 22.68
N LYS A 104 23.55 44.89 23.97
CA LYS A 104 22.60 43.93 24.57
C LYS A 104 21.28 43.81 23.78
N LYS A 105 20.75 44.92 23.27
CA LYS A 105 19.50 44.92 22.47
C LYS A 105 19.64 44.13 21.16
N LEU A 106 20.80 44.19 20.50
CA LEU A 106 21.05 43.42 19.27
C LEU A 106 21.16 41.91 19.58
N GLN A 107 21.80 41.54 20.70
CA GLN A 107 21.85 40.15 21.14
C GLN A 107 20.45 39.59 21.45
N VAL A 108 19.57 40.39 22.07
CA VAL A 108 18.17 40.01 22.30
C VAL A 108 17.42 39.82 20.99
N ALA A 109 17.57 40.73 20.03
CA ALA A 109 16.95 40.62 18.71
C ALA A 109 17.41 39.36 17.95
N LEU A 110 18.70 39.02 18.02
CA LEU A 110 19.24 37.78 17.44
C LEU A 110 18.63 36.54 18.08
N CYS A 111 18.53 36.48 19.41
CA CYS A 111 17.90 35.35 20.10
C CYS A 111 16.41 35.25 19.77
N ARG A 112 15.70 36.39 19.69
CA ARG A 112 14.29 36.43 19.28
C ARG A 112 14.13 35.89 17.85
N TRP A 113 14.94 36.37 16.90
CA TRP A 113 14.94 35.87 15.54
C TRP A 113 15.19 34.36 15.50
N LEU A 114 16.23 33.88 16.19
CA LEU A 114 16.60 32.47 16.22
C LEU A 114 15.45 31.58 16.75
N VAL A 115 14.67 32.05 17.73
CA VAL A 115 13.47 31.35 18.21
C VAL A 115 12.40 31.21 17.11
N HIS A 116 12.21 32.25 16.28
CA HIS A 116 11.22 32.24 15.19
C HIS A 116 11.62 31.34 14.03
N VAL A 117 12.92 31.10 13.83
CA VAL A 117 13.44 30.20 12.77
C VAL A 117 13.94 28.87 13.31
N PHE A 118 13.79 28.58 14.60
CA PHE A 118 14.38 27.40 15.25
C PHE A 118 13.88 26.09 14.66
N PHE A 119 12.63 26.03 14.19
CA PHE A 119 12.07 24.84 13.55
C PHE A 119 12.77 24.49 12.21
N LEU A 120 13.54 25.42 11.64
CA LEU A 120 14.39 25.21 10.45
C LEU A 120 15.81 24.78 10.81
N VAL A 121 16.16 24.73 12.10
CA VAL A 121 17.43 24.16 12.56
C VAL A 121 17.33 22.65 12.42
N THR A 122 18.23 22.07 11.62
CA THR A 122 18.31 20.62 11.50
C THR A 122 18.70 20.01 12.86
N PRO A 123 18.02 18.95 13.33
CA PRO A 123 18.43 18.27 14.55
C PRO A 123 19.85 17.72 14.38
N ASN A 124 20.75 18.20 15.25
CA ASN A 124 22.18 17.96 15.27
C ASN A 124 22.53 16.49 15.50
N ASP A 125 22.71 15.70 14.43
CA ASP A 125 23.17 14.31 14.55
C ASP A 125 24.62 14.09 14.12
N GLU A 126 25.39 15.14 13.80
CA GLU A 126 26.70 14.90 13.16
C GLU A 126 27.90 14.62 14.07
N LEU A 127 27.98 15.00 15.35
CA LEU A 127 29.20 14.73 16.16
C LEU A 127 28.94 14.81 17.69
N PRO A 128 29.86 14.29 18.54
CA PRO A 128 29.86 14.43 20.01
C PRO A 128 29.74 15.86 20.55
N ASP A 129 29.80 16.88 19.70
CA ASP A 129 29.62 18.29 20.04
C ASP A 129 28.16 18.73 20.25
N SER A 130 27.13 17.91 20.00
CA SER A 130 25.75 18.31 20.33
C SER A 130 25.56 18.52 21.85
N HIS A 131 26.32 17.78 22.65
CA HIS A 131 26.43 18.00 24.09
C HIS A 131 27.14 19.32 24.44
N LEU A 132 28.07 19.78 23.59
CA LEU A 132 28.73 21.09 23.74
C LEU A 132 27.74 22.20 23.41
N ASP A 133 27.00 22.10 22.31
CA ASP A 133 26.02 23.13 21.91
C ASP A 133 24.89 23.28 22.96
N SER A 134 24.33 22.18 23.49
CA SER A 134 23.32 22.25 24.58
C SER A 134 23.90 22.80 25.89
N SER A 135 25.18 22.55 26.16
CA SER A 135 25.86 23.11 27.33
C SER A 135 26.15 24.59 27.15
N ILE A 136 26.54 25.03 25.96
CA ILE A 136 26.80 26.43 25.62
C ILE A 136 25.53 27.26 25.78
N TRP A 137 24.39 26.79 25.26
CA TRP A 137 23.10 27.47 25.45
C TRP A 137 22.74 27.65 26.92
N LEU A 138 22.99 26.64 27.75
CA LEU A 138 22.72 26.73 29.19
C LEU A 138 23.67 27.70 29.92
N HIS A 139 24.91 27.84 29.46
CA HIS A 139 25.84 28.84 30.00
C HIS A 139 25.45 30.26 29.57
N LEU A 140 25.06 30.44 28.31
CA LEU A 140 24.54 31.72 27.80
C LEU A 140 23.20 32.12 28.46
N TRP A 141 22.37 31.14 28.84
CA TRP A 141 21.13 31.36 29.57
C TRP A 141 21.32 31.99 30.97
N GLN A 142 22.54 31.99 31.51
CA GLN A 142 22.84 32.67 32.76
C GLN A 142 22.78 34.20 32.67
N TYR A 143 22.81 34.79 31.46
CA TYR A 143 22.67 36.23 31.28
C TYR A 143 21.20 36.65 31.35
N ASP A 144 20.84 37.50 32.32
CA ASP A 144 19.47 37.93 32.60
C ASP A 144 18.74 38.48 31.35
N PHE A 145 19.41 39.33 30.58
CA PHE A 145 18.82 39.95 29.38
C PHE A 145 18.54 38.97 28.22
N LEU A 146 19.17 37.78 28.19
CA LEU A 146 18.95 36.75 27.16
C LEU A 146 18.01 35.63 27.63
N GLN A 147 17.76 35.54 28.93
CA GLN A 147 17.15 34.40 29.57
C GLN A 147 15.78 34.05 28.98
N HIS A 148 14.94 35.06 28.75
CA HIS A 148 13.58 34.88 28.22
C HIS A 148 13.57 34.10 26.89
N TRP A 149 14.31 34.56 25.88
CA TRP A 149 14.31 33.93 24.55
C TRP A 149 15.14 32.64 24.50
N LEU A 150 16.25 32.56 25.25
CA LEU A 150 17.07 31.35 25.30
C LEU A 150 16.36 30.17 25.99
N THR A 151 15.37 30.44 26.85
CA THR A 151 14.57 29.39 27.51
C THR A 151 13.92 28.47 26.49
N TYR A 152 13.33 29.01 25.43
CA TYR A 152 12.69 28.23 24.35
C TYR A 152 13.71 27.37 23.60
N ILE A 153 14.89 27.93 23.30
CA ILE A 153 15.98 27.21 22.61
C ILE A 153 16.51 26.05 23.47
N VAL A 154 16.68 26.26 24.78
CA VAL A 154 17.12 25.20 25.70
C VAL A 154 16.09 24.07 25.74
N VAL A 155 14.80 24.38 25.78
CA VAL A 155 13.71 23.39 25.80
C VAL A 155 13.66 22.57 24.52
N TRP A 156 13.73 23.22 23.36
CA TRP A 156 13.68 22.54 22.06
C TRP A 156 14.97 21.78 21.73
N SER A 157 16.12 22.21 22.25
CA SER A 157 17.40 21.50 22.08
C SER A 157 17.54 20.27 22.98
N THR A 158 16.77 20.17 24.07
CA THR A 158 16.74 18.97 24.92
C THR A 158 15.79 17.91 24.38
N THR A 159 16.33 16.97 23.61
CA THR A 159 15.55 15.86 23.01
C THR A 159 15.91 14.49 23.60
N SER A 160 17.12 14.32 24.14
CA SER A 160 17.62 13.04 24.64
C SER A 160 17.69 12.98 26.18
N PRO A 161 17.42 11.81 26.81
CA PRO A 161 17.65 11.63 28.25
C PRO A 161 19.13 11.78 28.65
N LYS A 162 20.08 11.64 27.71
CA LYS A 162 21.51 11.84 27.96
C LYS A 162 21.88 13.30 28.22
N ASP A 163 21.07 14.24 27.75
CA ASP A 163 21.33 15.67 27.91
C ASP A 163 20.94 16.17 29.30
N VAL A 164 20.16 15.41 30.05
CA VAL A 164 19.71 15.75 31.40
C VAL A 164 20.72 15.27 32.44
N LYS A 165 21.76 16.07 32.64
CA LYS A 165 22.81 15.81 33.64
C LYS A 165 22.50 16.55 34.95
N ARG A 166 22.86 15.95 36.10
CA ARG A 166 22.63 16.54 37.44
C ARG A 166 23.17 17.96 37.57
N TRP A 167 24.33 18.26 36.98
CA TRP A 167 24.92 19.60 37.03
C TRP A 167 24.07 20.66 36.32
N LYS A 168 23.33 20.29 35.26
CA LYS A 168 22.42 21.21 34.55
C LYS A 168 21.23 21.56 35.44
N VAL A 169 20.66 20.56 36.13
CA VAL A 169 19.56 20.76 37.09
C VAL A 169 19.98 21.68 38.23
N THR A 170 21.16 21.45 38.83
CA THR A 170 21.68 22.33 39.89
C THR A 170 21.97 23.74 39.40
N LEU A 171 22.41 23.90 38.14
CA LEU A 171 22.66 25.22 37.56
C LEU A 171 21.36 25.99 37.33
N VAL A 172 20.33 25.33 36.79
CA VAL A 172 19.00 25.90 36.58
C VAL A 172 18.36 26.32 37.91
N GLU A 173 18.44 25.47 38.94
CA GLU A 173 17.97 25.78 40.31
C GLU A 173 18.70 27.00 40.90
N LYS A 174 20.04 27.05 40.76
CA LYS A 174 20.87 28.15 41.27
C LYS A 174 20.57 29.48 40.58
N VAL A 175 20.36 29.49 39.26
CA VAL A 175 20.04 30.71 38.51
C VAL A 175 18.59 31.14 38.74
N GLY A 176 17.65 30.20 38.80
CA GLY A 176 16.24 30.48 39.13
C GLY A 176 16.05 31.07 40.53
N SER A 177 16.95 30.78 41.46
CA SER A 177 16.89 31.30 42.84
C SER A 177 17.55 32.69 43.02
N LYS A 178 18.14 33.29 41.97
CA LYS A 178 18.80 34.59 42.08
C LYS A 178 17.78 35.73 42.21
N PRO A 179 17.91 36.62 43.22
CA PRO A 179 16.92 37.67 43.48
C PRO A 179 16.90 38.79 42.43
N ASN A 180 18.01 39.00 41.70
CA ASN A 180 18.15 40.12 40.77
C ASN A 180 17.59 39.85 39.37
N TYR A 181 17.04 38.66 39.11
CA TYR A 181 16.55 38.24 37.79
C TYR A 181 15.03 38.21 37.79
N GLN A 182 14.40 39.00 36.92
CA GLN A 182 12.95 39.26 36.99
C GLN A 182 12.08 38.05 36.62
N ASP A 183 12.51 37.24 35.64
CA ASP A 183 11.73 36.12 35.06
C ASP A 183 12.41 34.74 35.25
N SER A 184 13.50 34.69 36.00
CA SER A 184 14.33 33.50 36.15
C SER A 184 13.59 32.30 36.74
N ARG A 185 12.70 32.50 37.72
CA ARG A 185 11.93 31.43 38.37
C ARG A 185 10.99 30.74 37.38
N ALA A 186 10.28 31.51 36.57
CA ALA A 186 9.34 30.97 35.59
C ALA A 186 10.07 30.26 34.44
N CYS A 187 11.16 30.86 33.94
CA CYS A 187 12.01 30.26 32.91
C CYS A 187 12.66 28.94 33.38
N ALA A 188 13.19 28.93 34.61
CA ALA A 188 13.79 27.74 35.22
C ALA A 188 12.77 26.61 35.40
N THR A 189 11.56 26.94 35.86
CA THR A 189 10.47 25.96 36.07
C THR A 189 10.05 25.30 34.76
N LEU A 190 9.97 26.06 33.66
CA LEU A 190 9.62 25.52 32.34
C LEU A 190 10.70 24.55 31.81
N ILE A 191 11.99 24.88 31.99
CA ILE A 191 13.09 23.97 31.64
C ILE A 191 13.01 22.69 32.48
N LEU A 192 12.76 22.79 33.80
CA LEU A 192 12.67 21.64 34.68
C LEU A 192 11.49 20.71 34.31
N HIS A 193 10.31 21.24 33.96
CA HIS A 193 9.19 20.43 33.46
C HIS A 193 9.52 19.68 32.16
N LYS A 194 10.29 20.30 31.26
CA LYS A 194 10.79 19.60 30.06
C LYS A 194 11.76 18.47 30.41
N LEU A 195 12.68 18.71 31.35
CA LEU A 195 13.63 17.70 31.80
C LEU A 195 12.92 16.52 32.51
N GLU A 196 11.83 16.81 33.24
CA GLU A 196 10.97 15.81 33.87
C GLU A 196 10.21 14.96 32.83
N SER A 197 9.65 15.55 31.78
CA SER A 197 8.94 14.77 30.73
C SER A 197 9.86 13.83 29.94
N ILE A 198 11.16 14.13 29.84
CA ILE A 198 12.13 13.29 29.12
C ILE A 198 12.60 12.08 29.95
N ILE A 199 12.82 12.23 31.25
CA ILE A 199 13.29 11.14 32.13
C ILE A 199 12.14 10.38 32.80
N GLY A 200 10.99 11.02 33.00
CA GLY A 200 9.95 10.59 33.93
C GLY A 200 10.16 11.16 35.34
N SER A 201 9.34 10.71 36.30
CA SER A 201 9.32 11.24 37.67
C SER A 201 10.68 11.08 38.37
N SER A 202 11.34 12.21 38.64
CA SER A 202 12.64 12.26 39.30
C SER A 202 12.56 13.13 40.55
N ASN A 203 12.83 12.52 41.72
CA ASN A 203 12.80 13.20 43.02
C ASN A 203 13.73 14.43 43.13
N VAL A 204 14.75 14.54 42.26
CA VAL A 204 15.67 15.69 42.26
C VAL A 204 15.05 16.87 41.51
N ILE A 205 14.32 16.60 40.42
CA ILE A 205 13.70 17.63 39.57
C ILE A 205 12.44 18.17 40.24
N SER A 206 11.59 17.29 40.78
CA SER A 206 10.38 17.69 41.52
C SER A 206 10.69 18.57 42.71
N ARG A 207 11.69 18.20 43.54
CA ARG A 207 12.15 19.05 44.65
C ARG A 207 12.70 20.40 44.20
N ALA A 208 13.35 20.47 43.04
CA ALA A 208 13.85 21.74 42.50
C ALA A 208 12.71 22.64 42.01
N ILE A 209 11.66 22.06 41.42
CA ILE A 209 10.42 22.76 41.03
C ILE A 209 9.73 23.31 42.29
N ASP A 210 9.55 22.49 43.33
CA ASP A 210 8.90 22.89 44.59
C ASP A 210 9.64 24.06 45.28
N ARG A 211 10.97 24.06 45.23
CA ARG A 211 11.81 25.12 45.83
C ARG A 211 11.73 26.46 45.09
N LEU A 212 11.56 26.44 43.77
CA LEU A 212 11.47 27.66 42.97
C LEU A 212 10.10 28.35 43.11
N ASN A 213 9.05 27.59 43.48
CA ASN A 213 7.69 28.04 43.81
C ASN A 213 7.21 29.21 42.93
N CYS A 214 6.97 28.93 41.65
CA CYS A 214 6.60 29.94 40.66
C CYS A 214 5.09 30.26 40.68
N ASN A 215 4.74 31.52 40.41
CA ASN A 215 3.36 31.91 40.14
C ASN A 215 2.88 31.33 38.80
N GLY A 216 1.82 30.52 38.82
CA GLY A 216 1.27 29.86 37.63
C GLY A 216 0.87 30.81 36.50
N ARG A 217 0.50 32.07 36.80
CA ARG A 217 0.17 33.06 35.75
C ARG A 217 1.37 33.43 34.88
N ARG A 218 2.56 33.56 35.47
CA ARG A 218 3.80 33.88 34.74
C ARG A 218 4.35 32.67 33.97
N LEU A 219 4.10 31.47 34.49
CA LEU A 219 4.45 30.24 33.77
C LEU A 219 3.56 30.09 32.52
N ASN A 220 2.26 30.31 32.65
CA ASN A 220 1.31 30.23 31.53
C ASN A 220 1.65 31.21 30.41
N THR A 221 2.08 32.45 30.73
CA THR A 221 2.52 33.42 29.72
C THR A 221 3.78 32.97 28.95
N LEU A 222 4.65 32.18 29.57
CA LEU A 222 5.82 31.60 28.88
C LEU A 222 5.44 30.34 28.08
N GLN A 223 4.43 29.59 28.52
CA GLN A 223 3.93 28.42 27.78
C GLN A 223 3.10 28.82 26.55
N SER A 224 2.44 29.98 26.59
CA SER A 224 1.71 30.57 25.47
C SER A 224 2.61 31.47 24.62
N LEU A 225 3.72 30.91 24.09
CA LEU A 225 4.56 31.63 23.14
C LEU A 225 3.75 31.97 21.88
N GLU A 226 3.55 33.27 21.62
CA GLU A 226 2.99 33.78 20.38
C GLU A 226 4.12 34.12 19.42
N TYR A 227 4.19 33.42 18.29
CA TYR A 227 5.08 33.81 17.21
C TYR A 227 4.54 35.08 16.53
N ASP A 228 5.45 35.89 15.98
CA ASP A 228 5.06 36.99 15.11
C ASP A 228 4.38 36.45 13.83
N GLU A 229 3.06 36.63 13.74
CA GLU A 229 2.21 36.12 12.65
C GLU A 229 2.65 36.66 11.29
N ASN A 230 3.10 37.92 11.24
CA ASN A 230 3.56 38.54 10.00
C ASN A 230 4.90 37.95 9.55
N HIS A 231 5.77 37.64 10.51
CA HIS A 231 7.05 37.01 10.24
C HIS A 231 6.86 35.58 9.72
N ILE A 232 6.02 34.77 10.37
CA ILE A 232 5.75 33.40 9.95
C ILE A 232 5.03 33.36 8.60
N ALA A 233 4.03 34.22 8.36
CA ALA A 233 3.31 34.26 7.09
C ALA A 233 4.24 34.54 5.90
N ARG A 234 5.18 35.48 6.06
CA ARG A 234 6.19 35.80 5.03
C ARG A 234 7.22 34.69 4.85
N LEU A 235 7.67 34.07 5.94
CA LEU A 235 8.59 32.92 5.87
C LEU A 235 7.94 31.72 5.16
N ARG A 236 6.65 31.47 5.41
CA ARG A 236 5.87 30.42 4.73
C ARG A 236 5.81 30.64 3.23
N THR A 237 5.41 31.83 2.79
CA THR A 237 5.32 32.13 1.35
C THR A 237 6.68 32.01 0.66
N LEU A 238 7.76 32.44 1.32
CA LEU A 238 9.13 32.30 0.81
C LEU A 238 9.56 30.82 0.64
N LEU A 239 9.38 30.00 1.68
CA LEU A 239 9.80 28.59 1.67
C LEU A 239 9.00 27.74 0.65
N LEU A 240 7.70 28.02 0.52
CA LEU A 240 6.82 27.34 -0.46
C LEU A 240 7.23 27.67 -1.90
N ASN A 241 7.53 28.94 -2.20
CA ASN A 241 7.87 29.38 -3.54
C ASN A 241 9.25 28.89 -4.00
N ARG A 242 10.21 28.76 -3.07
CA ARG A 242 11.61 28.41 -3.40
C ARG A 242 11.87 26.91 -3.38
N THR A 243 11.23 26.20 -2.46
CA THR A 243 11.50 24.78 -2.20
C THR A 243 10.19 23.98 -2.06
N PRO A 244 9.34 23.96 -3.11
CA PRO A 244 8.03 23.31 -3.07
C PRO A 244 8.10 21.79 -2.84
N SER A 245 9.24 21.17 -3.14
CA SER A 245 9.50 19.74 -2.88
C SER A 245 9.93 19.43 -1.45
N LYS A 246 10.43 20.43 -0.69
CA LYS A 246 10.97 20.23 0.67
C LYS A 246 10.00 20.71 1.75
N PHE A 247 9.30 21.82 1.52
CA PHE A 247 8.35 22.41 2.46
C PHE A 247 6.96 22.49 1.84
N THR A 248 5.97 21.97 2.57
CA THR A 248 4.55 22.11 2.25
C THR A 248 3.85 22.75 3.46
N ASP A 249 2.68 23.37 3.25
CA ASP A 249 1.92 24.00 4.33
C ASP A 249 1.68 23.03 5.49
N LYS A 250 1.35 21.77 5.19
CA LYS A 250 1.15 20.72 6.19
C LYS A 250 2.40 20.45 7.02
N ILE A 251 3.57 20.35 6.38
CA ILE A 251 4.85 20.11 7.08
C ILE A 251 5.23 21.32 7.95
N LEU A 252 5.02 22.54 7.45
CA LEU A 252 5.31 23.76 8.20
C LEU A 252 4.39 23.92 9.42
N ASP A 253 3.09 23.64 9.26
CA ASP A 253 2.13 23.63 10.36
C ASP A 253 2.42 22.52 11.37
N GLU A 254 2.83 21.33 10.93
CA GLU A 254 3.27 20.24 11.82
C GLU A 254 4.54 20.61 12.60
N LEU A 255 5.54 21.23 11.96
CA LEU A 255 6.76 21.65 12.63
C LEU A 255 6.50 22.75 13.67
N ILE A 256 5.72 23.78 13.31
CA ILE A 256 5.36 24.88 14.23
C ILE A 256 4.45 24.39 15.36
N SER A 257 3.46 23.55 15.06
CA SER A 257 2.60 22.97 16.10
C SER A 257 3.37 22.03 17.02
N SER A 258 4.34 21.27 16.49
CA SER A 258 5.20 20.41 17.32
C SER A 258 6.07 21.20 18.29
N SER A 259 6.67 22.33 17.86
CA SER A 259 7.49 23.18 18.74
C SER A 259 6.65 23.86 19.83
N LEU A 260 5.42 24.30 19.49
CA LEU A 260 4.48 24.88 20.44
C LEU A 260 3.92 23.83 21.42
N ASN A 261 3.60 22.63 20.95
CA ASN A 261 3.09 21.55 21.79
C ASN A 261 4.14 21.06 22.79
N GLN A 262 5.43 21.13 22.44
CA GLN A 262 6.51 20.82 23.39
C GLN A 262 6.64 21.82 24.56
N LEU A 263 6.10 23.03 24.43
CA LEU A 263 6.07 24.05 25.49
C LEU A 263 4.86 23.90 26.42
N ARG A 264 3.78 23.29 25.93
CA ARG A 264 2.56 23.02 26.71
C ARG A 264 2.76 21.74 27.52
N SER A 265 3.03 21.89 28.80
CA SER A 265 3.07 20.76 29.75
C SER A 265 1.65 20.26 30.01
N SER A 266 1.11 19.36 29.19
CA SER A 266 -0.04 18.55 29.60
C SER A 266 0.45 17.24 30.21
N GLU A 267 -0.09 16.89 31.37
CA GLU A 267 0.12 15.59 32.03
C GLU A 267 -0.34 14.40 31.15
N GLU A 268 -1.12 14.67 30.10
CA GLU A 268 -1.66 13.68 29.16
C GLU A 268 -0.68 13.25 28.05
N ASN A 269 0.47 13.91 27.88
CA ASN A 269 1.48 13.51 26.89
C ASN A 269 2.48 12.45 27.40
N ASN A 270 2.04 11.57 28.31
CA ASN A 270 2.68 10.28 28.58
C ASN A 270 2.38 9.27 27.44
N MET A 271 2.54 9.68 26.19
CA MET A 271 2.53 8.76 25.06
C MET A 271 3.84 7.97 25.06
N GLY A 272 3.84 6.88 25.83
CA GLY A 272 4.64 5.68 25.63
C GLY A 272 6.10 5.89 25.22
N THR A 273 6.96 6.24 26.17
CA THR A 273 8.38 5.89 26.11
C THR A 273 8.55 4.38 26.32
N ASN A 274 8.06 3.61 25.35
CA ASN A 274 8.44 2.23 25.21
C ASN A 274 9.93 2.18 24.85
N CYS A 275 10.71 1.66 25.81
CA CYS A 275 11.83 0.77 25.57
C CYS A 275 13.09 1.33 24.88
N LEU A 276 14.21 1.43 25.61
CA LEU A 276 15.28 0.39 25.65
C LEU A 276 16.67 0.94 25.94
N ARG A 277 17.46 0.04 26.55
CA ARG A 277 18.91 0.02 26.68
C ARG A 277 19.65 0.60 25.46
N LYS A 278 20.78 1.23 25.76
CA LYS A 278 21.81 1.75 24.83
C LYS A 278 22.00 0.88 23.56
N PRO A 279 22.07 1.54 22.40
CA PRO A 279 22.98 1.15 21.32
C PRO A 279 24.16 2.13 21.24
N GLU A 280 25.29 1.59 20.81
CA GLU A 280 26.58 2.30 20.70
C GLU A 280 26.57 3.34 19.59
N LEU A 281 27.36 4.39 19.82
CA LEU A 281 27.61 5.50 18.92
C LEU A 281 28.20 5.02 17.59
N LYS A 282 27.65 5.51 16.47
CA LYS A 282 28.39 6.30 15.46
C LYS A 282 27.58 6.65 14.20
N ASP A 283 26.43 6.02 13.96
CA ASP A 283 25.80 6.10 12.64
C ASP A 283 24.33 6.55 12.68
N ALA A 284 23.91 7.30 11.66
CA ALA A 284 22.57 7.88 11.55
C ALA A 284 21.52 6.76 11.43
N LEU A 285 20.64 6.67 12.42
CA LEU A 285 19.55 5.69 12.42
C LEU A 285 18.51 6.08 11.37
N LEU A 286 18.07 5.10 10.57
CA LEU A 286 16.94 5.25 9.64
C LEU A 286 15.71 5.89 10.30
N GLN A 287 15.52 5.67 11.61
CA GLN A 287 14.47 6.23 12.48
C GLN A 287 14.41 7.77 12.56
N ASN A 288 15.52 8.44 12.21
CA ASN A 288 15.59 9.89 12.25
C ASN A 288 15.20 10.52 10.90
N ALA A 289 15.02 9.71 9.84
CA ALA A 289 14.63 10.19 8.52
C ALA A 289 13.09 10.32 8.41
N HIS A 290 12.55 11.46 8.83
CA HIS A 290 11.11 11.74 8.72
C HIS A 290 10.63 12.12 7.31
N SER A 291 11.56 12.45 6.40
CA SER A 291 11.25 12.80 5.00
C SER A 291 12.16 12.08 4.01
N LEU A 292 11.68 11.86 2.79
CA LEU A 292 12.45 11.28 1.69
C LEU A 292 13.69 12.12 1.35
N HIS A 293 13.58 13.45 1.47
CA HIS A 293 14.73 14.33 1.26
C HIS A 293 15.79 14.09 2.35
N LYS A 294 15.41 13.97 3.62
CA LYS A 294 16.37 13.65 4.70
C LYS A 294 17.02 12.30 4.49
N LEU A 295 16.26 11.31 4.02
CA LEU A 295 16.79 10.00 3.63
C LEU A 295 17.80 10.10 2.49
N ALA A 296 17.52 10.90 1.45
CA ALA A 296 18.42 11.10 0.33
C ALA A 296 19.75 11.77 0.75
N TRP A 297 19.71 12.74 1.66
CA TRP A 297 20.91 13.38 2.20
C TRP A 297 21.74 12.46 3.11
N GLN A 298 21.07 11.51 3.77
CA GLN A 298 21.70 10.56 4.68
C GLN A 298 22.00 9.22 4.00
N TRP A 299 21.73 9.07 2.71
CA TRP A 299 21.70 7.78 2.00
C TRP A 299 22.97 6.94 2.22
N ASP A 300 24.13 7.58 2.09
CA ASP A 300 25.45 6.94 2.22
C ASP A 300 25.86 6.65 3.67
N ARG A 301 25.09 7.13 4.66
CA ARG A 301 25.42 7.07 6.10
C ARG A 301 24.33 6.42 6.96
N VAL A 302 23.22 6.01 6.35
CA VAL A 302 22.14 5.30 7.05
C VAL A 302 22.63 3.89 7.36
N ILE A 303 22.62 3.51 8.63
CA ILE A 303 22.79 2.12 9.06
C ILE A 303 21.45 1.60 9.55
N VAL A 304 21.07 0.44 9.03
CA VAL A 304 19.85 -0.25 9.46
C VAL A 304 20.01 -0.71 10.89
N PRO A 305 19.13 -0.30 11.83
CA PRO A 305 19.26 -0.73 13.21
C PRO A 305 19.10 -2.25 13.32
N LYS A 306 19.91 -2.87 14.19
CA LYS A 306 19.83 -4.31 14.51
C LYS A 306 18.48 -4.70 15.14
N ASN A 307 17.77 -3.75 15.75
CA ASN A 307 16.44 -4.00 16.28
C ASN A 307 15.38 -3.83 15.18
N VAL A 308 15.05 -4.95 14.55
CA VAL A 308 14.12 -5.01 13.42
C VAL A 308 12.67 -4.78 13.86
N GLU A 309 12.31 -5.12 15.09
CA GLU A 309 10.93 -5.02 15.61
C GLU A 309 10.38 -3.59 15.55
N LEU A 310 11.23 -2.61 15.87
CA LEU A 310 10.87 -1.18 15.82
C LEU A 310 10.64 -0.67 14.39
N LEU A 311 11.33 -1.25 13.40
CA LEU A 311 11.18 -0.87 11.99
C LEU A 311 9.93 -1.48 11.39
N LEU A 312 9.64 -2.75 11.71
CA LEU A 312 8.57 -3.51 11.07
C LEU A 312 7.19 -3.27 11.69
N HIS A 313 7.11 -2.83 12.95
CA HIS A 313 5.83 -2.46 13.57
C HIS A 313 5.35 -1.05 13.21
N ASN A 314 6.23 -0.16 12.75
CA ASN A 314 5.89 1.25 12.59
C ASN A 314 5.33 1.54 11.18
N THR A 315 4.03 1.31 11.01
CA THR A 315 3.31 1.40 9.73
C THR A 315 3.21 2.80 9.13
N LYS A 316 3.55 3.84 9.90
CA LYS A 316 3.32 5.25 9.50
C LYS A 316 4.44 5.86 8.67
N LEU A 317 5.61 5.23 8.58
CA LEU A 317 6.78 5.89 8.01
C LEU A 317 7.11 5.38 6.59
N SER A 318 6.54 6.06 5.60
CA SER A 318 6.76 5.82 4.16
C SER A 318 8.25 5.80 3.72
N PRO A 319 9.14 6.71 4.19
CA PRO A 319 10.55 6.76 3.75
C PRO A 319 11.37 5.49 4.00
N TYR A 320 10.96 4.67 4.96
CA TYR A 320 11.70 3.51 5.46
C TYR A 320 11.57 2.35 4.48
N HIS A 321 10.36 2.13 3.98
CA HIS A 321 10.07 1.11 2.99
C HIS A 321 10.85 1.36 1.69
N PHE A 322 11.07 2.63 1.32
CA PHE A 322 11.92 3.00 0.18
C PHE A 322 13.40 2.67 0.40
N TYR A 323 13.93 2.88 1.60
CA TYR A 323 15.30 2.47 1.89
C TYR A 323 15.46 0.95 1.86
N LEU A 324 14.49 0.21 2.41
CA LEU A 324 14.51 -1.26 2.39
C LEU A 324 14.49 -1.82 0.96
N LEU A 325 13.76 -1.20 0.03
CA LEU A 325 13.77 -1.58 -1.39
C LEU A 325 15.14 -1.41 -2.07
N ALA A 326 16.01 -0.54 -1.55
CA ALA A 326 17.33 -0.32 -2.10
C ALA A 326 18.41 -1.24 -1.51
N LEU A 327 18.11 -1.97 -0.43
CA LEU A 327 19.05 -2.93 0.14
C LEU A 327 19.22 -4.13 -0.80
N SER A 328 20.45 -4.60 -0.95
CA SER A 328 20.72 -5.86 -1.65
C SER A 328 20.03 -7.03 -0.93
N SER A 329 19.57 -8.02 -1.71
CA SER A 329 18.94 -9.24 -1.20
C SER A 329 19.81 -10.03 -0.20
N GLU A 330 21.14 -9.92 -0.31
CA GLU A 330 22.11 -10.62 0.54
C GLU A 330 22.47 -9.87 1.84
N HIS A 331 21.87 -8.70 2.09
CA HIS A 331 22.20 -7.89 3.25
C HIS A 331 21.84 -8.61 4.58
N GLU A 332 22.72 -8.54 5.60
CA GLU A 332 22.55 -9.21 6.91
C GLU A 332 21.19 -8.89 7.57
N PHE A 333 20.67 -7.68 7.31
CA PHE A 333 19.33 -7.26 7.73
C PHE A 333 18.24 -8.27 7.38
N TRP A 334 18.25 -8.83 6.17
CA TRP A 334 17.21 -9.75 5.71
C TRP A 334 17.24 -11.08 6.47
N VAL A 335 18.41 -11.49 6.97
CA VAL A 335 18.54 -12.66 7.86
C VAL A 335 17.85 -12.41 9.20
N ILE A 336 18.08 -11.24 9.79
CA ILE A 336 17.46 -10.87 11.07
C ILE A 336 15.95 -10.63 10.89
N ALA A 337 15.55 -10.02 9.78
CA ALA A 337 14.15 -9.83 9.42
C ALA A 337 13.42 -11.17 9.23
N TYR A 338 14.07 -12.14 8.59
CA TYR A 338 13.53 -13.50 8.46
C TYR A 338 13.33 -14.18 9.82
N GLN A 339 14.30 -14.05 10.75
CA GLN A 339 14.15 -14.58 12.11
C GLN A 339 12.98 -13.92 12.85
N TRP A 340 12.82 -12.61 12.71
CA TRP A 340 11.68 -11.88 13.28
C TRP A 340 10.36 -12.36 12.67
N ILE A 341 10.27 -12.50 11.34
CA ILE A 341 9.09 -13.06 10.66
C ILE A 341 8.77 -14.45 11.21
N CYS A 342 9.78 -15.30 11.37
CA CYS A 342 9.58 -16.65 11.91
C CYS A 342 9.00 -16.63 13.32
N MET A 343 9.51 -15.76 14.20
CA MET A 343 8.98 -15.61 15.56
C MET A 343 7.56 -15.04 15.57
N SER A 344 7.31 -14.01 14.76
CA SER A 344 6.01 -13.35 14.61
C SER A 344 4.95 -14.29 14.08
N LEU A 345 5.26 -15.10 13.06
CA LEU A 345 4.36 -16.11 12.53
C LEU A 345 4.10 -17.23 13.54
N ARG A 346 5.14 -17.75 14.21
CA ARG A 346 4.95 -18.75 15.28
C ARG A 346 4.05 -18.22 16.40
N ARG A 347 4.19 -16.95 16.77
CA ARG A 347 3.32 -16.27 17.74
C ARG A 347 1.89 -16.16 17.21
N ALA A 348 1.70 -15.70 15.97
CA ALA A 348 0.37 -15.59 15.35
C ALA A 348 -0.35 -16.95 15.30
N PHE A 349 0.34 -18.02 14.88
CA PHE A 349 -0.23 -19.37 14.88
C PHE A 349 -0.58 -19.92 16.27
N GLY A 350 0.04 -19.39 17.34
CA GLY A 350 -0.22 -19.78 18.73
C GLY A 350 -1.22 -18.89 19.48
N MET A 351 -1.64 -17.76 18.90
CA MET A 351 -2.63 -16.87 19.52
C MET A 351 -4.06 -17.29 19.15
N GLU A 352 -4.96 -17.26 20.14
CA GLU A 352 -6.40 -17.45 19.92
C GLU A 352 -7.06 -16.17 19.36
N ASP A 353 -6.50 -15.00 19.67
CA ASP A 353 -6.98 -13.71 19.20
C ASP A 353 -6.65 -13.49 17.70
N THR A 354 -7.70 -13.28 16.91
CA THR A 354 -7.62 -13.10 15.46
C THR A 354 -7.17 -11.69 15.06
N GLU A 355 -7.51 -10.64 15.82
CA GLU A 355 -7.25 -9.26 15.39
C GLU A 355 -5.77 -8.89 15.52
N GLY A 356 -5.16 -9.18 16.67
CA GLY A 356 -3.72 -9.01 16.86
C GLY A 356 -2.88 -9.87 15.90
N SER A 357 -3.39 -11.04 15.53
CA SER A 357 -2.75 -11.92 14.55
C SER A 357 -2.79 -11.35 13.13
N ILE A 358 -3.90 -10.75 12.70
CA ILE A 358 -4.04 -10.15 11.37
C ILE A 358 -3.08 -8.96 11.19
N ALA A 359 -2.95 -8.09 12.20
CA ALA A 359 -2.01 -6.96 12.13
C ALA A 359 -0.55 -7.41 11.95
N ILE A 360 -0.16 -8.52 12.59
CA ILE A 360 1.15 -9.13 12.40
C ILE A 360 1.29 -9.68 10.98
N LEU A 361 0.25 -10.36 10.46
CA LEU A 361 0.25 -10.91 9.11
C LEU A 361 0.36 -9.81 8.04
N GLU A 362 -0.33 -8.69 8.19
CA GLU A 362 -0.22 -7.55 7.27
C GLU A 362 1.22 -7.03 7.18
N ASN A 363 1.91 -6.90 8.32
CA ASN A 363 3.32 -6.50 8.34
C ASN A 363 4.20 -7.53 7.63
N VAL A 364 3.99 -8.83 7.87
CA VAL A 364 4.73 -9.90 7.18
C VAL A 364 4.50 -9.86 5.67
N ILE A 365 3.25 -9.70 5.23
CA ILE A 365 2.89 -9.61 3.81
C ILE A 365 3.62 -8.43 3.15
N ARG A 366 3.61 -7.25 3.78
CA ARG A 366 4.31 -6.05 3.26
C ARG A 366 5.81 -6.28 3.08
N ILE A 367 6.45 -6.97 4.03
CA ILE A 367 7.87 -7.28 3.94
C ILE A 367 8.16 -8.26 2.80
N CYS A 368 7.30 -9.26 2.64
CA CYS A 368 7.42 -10.22 1.54
C CYS A 368 7.23 -9.56 0.17
N LEU A 369 6.41 -8.52 0.08
CA LEU A 369 6.24 -7.71 -1.15
C LEU A 369 7.45 -6.81 -1.46
N ILE A 370 8.26 -6.47 -0.46
CA ILE A 370 9.50 -5.70 -0.65
C ILE A 370 10.65 -6.63 -1.08
N GLN A 371 10.70 -7.83 -0.51
CA GLN A 371 11.79 -8.78 -0.72
C GLN A 371 11.28 -10.19 -1.05
N ASP A 372 11.23 -10.49 -2.35
CA ASP A 372 10.72 -11.76 -2.88
C ASP A 372 11.50 -13.01 -2.41
N SER A 373 12.80 -12.86 -2.09
CA SER A 373 13.64 -14.00 -1.66
C SER A 373 13.23 -14.61 -0.32
N LEU A 374 12.41 -13.91 0.48
CA LEU A 374 11.89 -14.43 1.74
C LEU A 374 10.70 -15.38 1.53
N ILE A 375 9.98 -15.26 0.40
CA ILE A 375 8.77 -16.03 0.12
C ILE A 375 9.05 -17.55 0.08
N PRO A 376 10.06 -18.06 -0.65
CA PRO A 376 10.38 -19.48 -0.65
C PRO A 376 10.78 -20.03 0.72
N LEU A 377 11.45 -19.22 1.55
CA LEU A 377 11.87 -19.59 2.90
C LEU A 377 10.67 -19.71 3.85
N ILE A 378 9.73 -18.76 3.78
CA ILE A 378 8.48 -18.82 4.55
C ILE A 378 7.63 -20.00 4.10
N ALA A 379 7.55 -20.24 2.78
CA ALA A 379 6.81 -21.37 2.24
C ALA A 379 7.34 -22.71 2.77
N LYS A 380 8.66 -22.89 2.78
CA LYS A 380 9.30 -24.11 3.29
C LYS A 380 9.01 -24.34 4.78
N ASP A 381 9.05 -23.30 5.61
CA ASP A 381 8.96 -23.43 7.06
C ASP A 381 7.52 -23.46 7.58
N PHE A 382 6.61 -22.68 6.99
CA PHE A 382 5.25 -22.48 7.50
C PHE A 382 4.16 -23.15 6.67
N PHE A 383 4.35 -23.38 5.36
CA PHE A 383 3.35 -24.05 4.54
C PHE A 383 3.47 -25.57 4.67
N SER A 384 3.05 -26.07 5.83
CA SER A 384 2.96 -27.48 6.15
C SER A 384 1.65 -27.81 6.87
N VAL A 385 1.28 -29.09 6.84
CA VAL A 385 0.08 -29.60 7.53
C VAL A 385 0.10 -29.30 9.03
N ARG A 386 1.29 -29.17 9.64
CA ARG A 386 1.46 -28.82 11.06
C ARG A 386 0.83 -27.47 11.40
N TYR A 387 1.12 -26.43 10.62
CA TYR A 387 0.61 -25.08 10.86
C TYR A 387 -0.85 -24.93 10.42
N LEU A 388 -1.26 -25.66 9.38
CA LEU A 388 -2.66 -25.77 8.99
C LEU A 388 -3.53 -26.38 10.11
N LYS A 389 -2.99 -27.34 10.87
CA LYS A 389 -3.63 -27.90 12.07
C LYS A 389 -3.68 -26.92 13.24
N ALA A 390 -2.64 -26.10 13.42
CA ALA A 390 -2.54 -25.17 14.54
C ALA A 390 -3.58 -24.05 14.46
N ASN A 391 -3.63 -23.30 13.36
CA ASN A 391 -4.66 -22.28 13.15
C ASN A 391 -5.04 -22.18 11.67
N ARG A 392 -6.24 -22.68 11.34
CA ARG A 392 -6.74 -22.80 9.96
C ARG A 392 -6.95 -21.44 9.29
N ASN A 393 -7.49 -20.46 10.01
CA ASN A 393 -7.84 -19.15 9.45
C ASN A 393 -6.58 -18.36 9.10
N ILE A 394 -5.62 -18.33 10.04
CA ILE A 394 -4.32 -17.65 9.82
C ILE A 394 -3.57 -18.33 8.69
N PHE A 395 -3.52 -19.67 8.67
CA PHE A 395 -2.88 -20.42 7.59
C PHE A 395 -3.47 -20.05 6.23
N VAL A 396 -4.80 -20.10 6.08
CA VAL A 396 -5.45 -19.78 4.80
C VAL A 396 -5.19 -18.34 4.40
N HIS A 397 -5.24 -17.39 5.34
CA HIS A 397 -4.99 -15.98 5.04
C HIS A 397 -3.58 -15.76 4.50
N ILE A 398 -2.55 -16.20 5.23
CA ILE A 398 -1.16 -16.03 4.79
C ILE A 398 -0.85 -16.81 3.52
N PHE A 399 -1.35 -18.04 3.41
CA PHE A 399 -1.17 -18.88 2.23
C PHE A 399 -1.81 -18.24 1.00
N SER A 400 -3.00 -17.64 1.13
CA SER A 400 -3.71 -17.03 0.01
C SER A 400 -3.07 -15.77 -0.56
N VAL A 401 -2.28 -15.07 0.24
CA VAL A 401 -1.62 -13.82 -0.17
C VAL A 401 -0.18 -14.06 -0.59
N ILE A 402 0.59 -14.81 0.21
CA ILE A 402 2.03 -14.98 -0.01
C ILE A 402 2.33 -16.07 -1.03
N PHE A 403 1.61 -17.19 -1.00
CA PHE A 403 1.92 -18.34 -1.86
C PHE A 403 1.82 -18.03 -3.36
N PRO A 404 0.80 -17.30 -3.87
CA PRO A 404 0.71 -16.97 -5.30
C PRO A 404 1.85 -16.08 -5.81
N LEU A 405 2.53 -15.34 -4.93
CA LEU A 405 3.60 -14.40 -5.29
C LEU A 405 4.95 -15.09 -5.55
N GLN A 406 5.04 -16.41 -5.32
CA GLN A 406 6.27 -17.16 -5.52
C GLN A 406 6.59 -17.36 -7.02
N MET A 407 7.27 -16.38 -7.63
CA MET A 407 7.61 -16.40 -9.06
C MET A 407 8.76 -17.36 -9.40
N THR A 408 9.68 -17.60 -8.47
CA THR A 408 10.84 -18.47 -8.66
C THR A 408 10.78 -19.69 -7.75
N PHE A 409 11.22 -20.84 -8.29
CA PHE A 409 11.33 -22.08 -7.53
C PHE A 409 12.75 -22.63 -7.65
N GLU A 410 13.54 -22.46 -6.60
CA GLU A 410 14.94 -22.92 -6.52
C GLU A 410 15.09 -24.31 -5.86
N GLY A 411 13.96 -24.92 -5.46
CA GLY A 411 13.94 -26.21 -4.76
C GLY A 411 13.86 -27.43 -5.67
N ASN A 412 13.75 -28.61 -5.05
CA ASN A 412 13.42 -29.85 -5.75
C ASN A 412 11.89 -29.94 -5.95
N LEU A 413 11.43 -29.91 -7.20
CA LEU A 413 10.01 -29.93 -7.56
C LEU A 413 9.26 -31.13 -6.96
N THR A 414 9.94 -32.27 -6.82
CA THR A 414 9.35 -33.49 -6.23
C THR A 414 9.06 -33.35 -4.74
N SER A 415 9.91 -32.65 -4.00
CA SER A 415 9.70 -32.39 -2.57
C SER A 415 8.54 -31.43 -2.34
N PHE A 416 8.40 -30.44 -3.22
CA PHE A 416 7.28 -29.52 -3.22
C PHE A 416 5.97 -30.23 -3.55
N GLU A 417 5.96 -31.08 -4.59
CA GLU A 417 4.79 -31.89 -4.97
C GLU A 417 4.26 -32.68 -3.77
N ARG A 418 5.14 -33.34 -3.01
CA ARG A 418 4.78 -34.14 -1.84
C ARG A 418 4.17 -33.30 -0.72
N SER A 419 4.87 -32.26 -0.28
CA SER A 419 4.39 -31.37 0.79
C SER A 419 3.05 -30.73 0.43
N PHE A 420 2.88 -30.40 -0.84
CA PHE A 420 1.66 -29.79 -1.35
C PHE A 420 0.50 -30.80 -1.43
N GLN A 421 0.74 -32.01 -1.94
CA GLN A 421 -0.25 -33.08 -1.94
C GLN A 421 -0.73 -33.42 -0.52
N GLU A 422 0.16 -33.35 0.48
CA GLU A 422 -0.21 -33.52 1.89
C GLU A 422 -1.16 -32.42 2.39
N ILE A 423 -0.92 -31.16 2.02
CA ILE A 423 -1.80 -30.01 2.35
C ILE A 423 -3.16 -30.17 1.66
N LEU A 424 -3.17 -30.52 0.37
CA LEU A 424 -4.40 -30.76 -0.39
C LEU A 424 -5.19 -31.93 0.19
N ALA A 425 -4.56 -33.06 0.45
CA ALA A 425 -5.23 -34.23 1.02
C ALA A 425 -5.83 -33.90 2.39
N TYR A 426 -5.08 -33.20 3.25
CA TYR A 426 -5.59 -32.81 4.56
C TYR A 426 -6.76 -31.82 4.48
N SER A 427 -6.66 -30.81 3.61
CA SER A 427 -7.74 -29.83 3.42
C SER A 427 -8.98 -30.46 2.81
N PHE A 428 -8.81 -31.38 1.85
CA PHE A 428 -9.87 -32.15 1.21
C PHE A 428 -10.61 -33.06 2.20
N LEU A 429 -9.89 -33.82 3.04
CA LEU A 429 -10.51 -34.71 4.02
C LEU A 429 -11.30 -33.96 5.10
N ASN A 430 -10.91 -32.73 5.41
CA ASN A 430 -11.57 -31.87 6.39
C ASN A 430 -12.66 -30.94 5.78
N ASP A 431 -12.95 -31.07 4.48
CA ASP A 431 -13.88 -30.22 3.74
C ASP A 431 -15.37 -30.50 4.05
N ARG A 432 -15.67 -31.40 4.99
CA ARG A 432 -17.04 -31.79 5.38
C ARG A 432 -17.76 -30.79 6.30
N SER A 433 -17.22 -29.59 6.50
CA SER A 433 -17.78 -28.57 7.42
C SER A 433 -18.13 -27.27 6.69
N TYR A 434 -19.11 -26.52 7.20
CA TYR A 434 -19.60 -25.24 6.63
C TYR A 434 -18.52 -24.15 6.46
N ARG A 435 -17.30 -24.32 6.99
CA ARG A 435 -16.15 -23.43 6.79
C ARG A 435 -15.09 -24.17 5.96
N THR A 436 -15.31 -24.25 4.65
CA THR A 436 -14.46 -24.99 3.72
C THR A 436 -13.09 -24.33 3.54
N ILE A 437 -12.03 -25.07 3.86
CA ILE A 437 -10.61 -24.64 3.73
C ILE A 437 -10.06 -24.97 2.35
N PHE A 438 -10.60 -26.02 1.72
CA PHE A 438 -10.10 -26.58 0.48
C PHE A 438 -10.17 -25.59 -0.69
N PRO A 439 -11.30 -24.90 -0.98
CA PRO A 439 -11.36 -23.98 -2.13
C PRO A 439 -10.37 -22.80 -2.04
N PRO A 440 -10.21 -22.09 -0.90
CA PRO A 440 -9.19 -21.04 -0.77
C PRO A 440 -7.76 -21.53 -0.99
N VAL A 441 -7.41 -22.71 -0.48
CA VAL A 441 -6.08 -23.31 -0.68
C VAL A 441 -5.87 -23.62 -2.17
N VAL A 442 -6.85 -24.26 -2.81
CA VAL A 442 -6.80 -24.57 -4.24
C VAL A 442 -6.67 -23.30 -5.08
N LYS A 443 -7.46 -22.25 -4.79
CA LYS A 443 -7.35 -20.95 -5.47
C LYS A 443 -5.93 -20.40 -5.47
N SER A 444 -5.31 -20.43 -4.30
CA SER A 444 -3.96 -19.88 -4.10
C SER A 444 -2.93 -20.62 -4.97
N VAL A 445 -3.11 -21.93 -5.12
CA VAL A 445 -2.23 -22.78 -5.93
C VAL A 445 -2.49 -22.55 -7.41
N VAL A 446 -3.75 -22.49 -7.80
CA VAL A 446 -4.15 -22.23 -9.18
C VAL A 446 -3.57 -20.89 -9.66
N LEU A 447 -3.57 -19.86 -8.81
CA LEU A 447 -2.92 -18.57 -9.09
C LEU A 447 -1.39 -18.68 -9.20
N LEU A 448 -0.73 -19.45 -8.32
CA LEU A 448 0.71 -19.73 -8.43
C LEU A 448 1.04 -20.41 -9.76
N MET A 449 0.27 -21.44 -10.15
CA MET A 449 0.46 -22.14 -11.43
C MET A 449 0.25 -21.21 -12.61
N GLN A 450 -0.72 -20.29 -12.55
CA GLN A 450 -0.91 -19.26 -13.57
C GLN A 450 0.34 -18.40 -13.75
N ASN A 451 1.02 -18.04 -12.65
CA ASN A 451 2.26 -17.27 -12.71
C ASN A 451 3.40 -18.11 -13.30
N TRP A 452 3.52 -19.39 -12.95
CA TRP A 452 4.53 -20.28 -13.52
C TRP A 452 4.30 -20.56 -15.01
N LEU A 453 3.05 -20.69 -15.46
CA LEU A 453 2.71 -20.88 -16.88
C LEU A 453 2.99 -19.64 -17.75
N LYS A 454 3.08 -18.46 -17.13
CA LYS A 454 3.56 -17.24 -17.79
C LYS A 454 5.08 -17.19 -17.91
N SER A 455 5.81 -17.98 -17.13
CA SER A 455 7.27 -18.09 -17.25
C SER A 455 7.64 -18.93 -18.47
N ASP A 456 8.70 -18.55 -19.19
CA ASP A 456 9.13 -19.27 -20.41
C ASP A 456 9.93 -20.56 -20.12
N THR A 457 9.83 -21.12 -18.91
CA THR A 457 10.61 -22.30 -18.49
C THR A 457 9.83 -23.60 -18.71
N ALA A 458 10.23 -24.39 -19.71
CA ALA A 458 9.50 -25.61 -20.12
C ALA A 458 9.34 -26.67 -19.01
N SER A 459 10.28 -26.75 -18.06
CA SER A 459 10.19 -27.67 -16.91
C SER A 459 9.11 -27.26 -15.92
N LEU A 460 8.98 -25.96 -15.61
CA LEU A 460 7.93 -25.44 -14.73
C LEU A 460 6.57 -25.53 -15.41
N THR A 461 6.49 -25.26 -16.73
CA THR A 461 5.24 -25.43 -17.50
C THR A 461 4.73 -26.86 -17.42
N HIS A 462 5.60 -27.86 -17.67
CA HIS A 462 5.24 -29.27 -17.55
C HIS A 462 4.73 -29.63 -16.14
N PHE A 463 5.46 -29.19 -15.12
CA PHE A 463 5.11 -29.48 -13.73
C PHE A 463 3.80 -28.81 -13.32
N ALA A 464 3.60 -27.55 -13.69
CA ALA A 464 2.38 -26.80 -13.41
C ALA A 464 1.15 -27.45 -14.07
N LEU A 465 1.26 -27.85 -15.34
CA LEU A 465 0.17 -28.55 -16.04
C LEU A 465 -0.17 -29.90 -15.39
N LYS A 466 0.85 -30.68 -14.98
CA LYS A 466 0.64 -31.93 -14.23
C LYS A 466 -0.13 -31.66 -12.93
N LEU A 467 0.30 -30.68 -12.15
CA LEU A 467 -0.31 -30.38 -10.87
C LEU A 467 -1.74 -29.83 -11.02
N LEU A 468 -2.01 -29.03 -12.05
CA LEU A 468 -3.37 -28.60 -12.38
C LEU A 468 -4.27 -29.80 -12.67
N GLN A 469 -3.80 -30.83 -13.37
CA GLN A 469 -4.60 -32.05 -13.57
C GLN A 469 -4.91 -32.75 -12.23
N ASP A 470 -3.93 -32.89 -11.34
CA ASP A 470 -4.14 -33.51 -10.02
C ASP A 470 -5.18 -32.74 -9.19
N ILE A 471 -5.12 -31.40 -9.21
CA ILE A 471 -6.09 -30.52 -8.56
C ILE A 471 -7.48 -30.68 -9.18
N GLN A 472 -7.56 -30.77 -10.51
CA GLN A 472 -8.81 -30.99 -11.22
C GLN A 472 -9.47 -32.30 -10.80
N GLU A 473 -8.69 -33.38 -10.71
CA GLU A 473 -9.14 -34.70 -10.25
C GLU A 473 -9.71 -34.63 -8.82
N LEU A 474 -9.01 -33.94 -7.92
CA LEU A 474 -9.46 -33.73 -6.55
C LEU A 474 -10.75 -32.90 -6.49
N LEU A 475 -10.82 -31.77 -7.18
CA LEU A 475 -12.02 -30.92 -7.23
C LEU A 475 -13.23 -31.71 -7.74
N LEU A 476 -13.06 -32.49 -8.81
CA LEU A 476 -14.11 -33.30 -9.40
C LEU A 476 -14.56 -34.45 -8.51
N SER A 477 -13.66 -35.09 -7.77
CA SER A 477 -14.02 -36.20 -6.89
C SER A 477 -15.07 -35.82 -5.83
N ASN A 478 -15.05 -34.56 -5.36
CA ASN A 478 -15.99 -33.99 -4.39
C ASN A 478 -17.02 -33.03 -5.03
N PHE A 479 -17.20 -33.07 -6.36
CA PHE A 479 -18.14 -32.20 -7.07
C PHE A 479 -19.48 -32.90 -7.30
N ASP A 480 -20.47 -32.66 -6.43
CA ASP A 480 -21.79 -33.27 -6.55
C ASP A 480 -22.83 -32.25 -7.03
N ASN A 481 -23.58 -32.59 -8.09
CA ASN A 481 -24.60 -31.73 -8.70
C ASN A 481 -25.77 -31.39 -7.75
N VAL A 482 -25.92 -32.09 -6.62
CA VAL A 482 -27.05 -31.91 -5.68
C VAL A 482 -26.70 -30.95 -4.54
N ASN A 483 -25.44 -30.94 -4.10
CA ASN A 483 -24.95 -30.12 -2.99
C ASN A 483 -23.74 -29.30 -3.44
N GLU A 484 -23.95 -28.48 -4.48
CA GLU A 484 -22.86 -27.72 -5.09
C GLU A 484 -22.35 -26.63 -4.16
N ASN A 485 -21.10 -26.78 -3.70
CA ASN A 485 -20.34 -25.63 -3.20
C ASN A 485 -19.79 -24.87 -4.41
N ARG A 486 -20.43 -23.74 -4.75
CA ARG A 486 -20.07 -22.89 -5.90
C ARG A 486 -18.61 -22.45 -5.90
N LEU A 487 -17.94 -22.42 -4.75
CA LEU A 487 -16.49 -22.15 -4.69
C LEU A 487 -15.70 -23.18 -5.50
N LYS A 488 -16.11 -24.45 -5.51
CA LYS A 488 -15.49 -25.52 -6.31
C LYS A 488 -15.71 -25.29 -7.81
N SER A 489 -16.94 -24.91 -8.21
CA SER A 489 -17.25 -24.56 -9.60
C SER A 489 -16.40 -23.38 -10.08
N ILE A 490 -16.24 -22.35 -9.25
CA ILE A 490 -15.39 -21.19 -9.55
C ILE A 490 -13.93 -21.61 -9.75
N GLU A 491 -13.37 -22.45 -8.89
CA GLU A 491 -11.99 -22.90 -9.07
C GLU A 491 -11.80 -23.82 -10.28
N LEU A 492 -12.79 -24.65 -10.62
CA LEU A 492 -12.80 -25.41 -11.88
C LEU A 492 -12.82 -24.48 -13.10
N ILE A 493 -13.61 -23.39 -13.07
CA ILE A 493 -13.62 -22.36 -14.13
C ILE A 493 -12.25 -21.69 -14.23
N ASN A 494 -11.64 -21.29 -13.11
CA ASN A 494 -10.31 -20.67 -13.09
C ASN A 494 -9.27 -21.59 -13.71
N LEU A 495 -9.29 -22.88 -13.36
CA LEU A 495 -8.41 -23.90 -13.91
C LEU A 495 -8.57 -24.02 -15.42
N LEU A 496 -9.81 -24.16 -15.92
CA LEU A 496 -10.10 -24.21 -17.36
C LEU A 496 -9.61 -22.94 -18.09
N ASN A 497 -9.81 -21.77 -17.49
CA ASN A 497 -9.34 -20.50 -18.04
C ASN A 497 -7.81 -20.41 -18.09
N ILE A 498 -7.10 -20.92 -17.08
CA ILE A 498 -5.64 -20.93 -17.07
C ILE A 498 -5.09 -21.89 -18.13
N VAL A 499 -5.63 -23.11 -18.20
CA VAL A 499 -5.22 -24.11 -19.20
C VAL A 499 -5.48 -23.59 -20.61
N SER A 500 -6.63 -22.95 -20.85
CA SER A 500 -6.97 -22.42 -22.17
C SER A 500 -6.13 -21.20 -22.59
N ASN A 501 -5.73 -20.35 -21.65
CA ASN A 501 -4.92 -19.14 -21.91
C ASN A 501 -3.40 -19.37 -21.86
N THR A 502 -2.94 -20.61 -21.75
CA THR A 502 -1.51 -20.93 -21.81
C THR A 502 -0.95 -20.55 -23.20
N ARG A 503 0.34 -20.19 -23.32
CA ARG A 503 0.91 -19.83 -24.63
C ARG A 503 1.14 -21.10 -25.45
N PRO A 504 0.67 -21.21 -26.71
CA PRO A 504 0.92 -22.39 -27.53
C PRO A 504 2.42 -22.67 -27.76
N SER A 505 3.25 -21.63 -27.78
CA SER A 505 4.70 -21.72 -27.95
C SER A 505 5.45 -22.38 -26.79
N SER A 506 4.88 -22.38 -25.58
CA SER A 506 5.52 -22.96 -24.39
C SER A 506 5.14 -24.42 -24.12
N VAL A 507 4.21 -24.99 -24.91
CA VAL A 507 3.65 -26.33 -24.70
C VAL A 507 4.34 -27.34 -25.61
N VAL A 508 4.97 -28.37 -25.03
CA VAL A 508 5.55 -29.49 -25.78
C VAL A 508 4.47 -30.54 -26.03
N GLU A 509 4.60 -31.36 -27.08
CA GLU A 509 3.61 -32.40 -27.41
C GLU A 509 3.28 -33.37 -26.26
N LYS A 510 4.27 -33.68 -25.40
CA LYS A 510 4.08 -34.50 -24.20
C LYS A 510 3.10 -33.88 -23.18
N ASP A 511 2.90 -32.55 -23.24
CA ASP A 511 2.08 -31.78 -22.30
C ASP A 511 0.62 -31.73 -22.73
N LEU A 512 0.30 -32.08 -23.99
CA LEU A 512 -1.07 -32.17 -24.49
C LEU A 512 -1.95 -33.11 -23.66
N LYS A 513 -1.34 -34.11 -23.00
CA LYS A 513 -2.06 -35.03 -22.12
C LYS A 513 -2.63 -34.35 -20.87
N TYR A 514 -1.99 -33.29 -20.40
CA TYR A 514 -2.41 -32.49 -19.24
C TYR A 514 -3.30 -31.31 -19.67
N LEU A 515 -3.07 -30.78 -20.87
CA LEU A 515 -3.85 -29.67 -21.42
C LEU A 515 -5.26 -30.12 -21.86
N ILE A 516 -5.38 -31.30 -22.46
CA ILE A 516 -6.65 -31.84 -22.94
C ILE A 516 -7.33 -32.67 -21.85
N VAL A 517 -8.33 -32.06 -21.21
CA VAL A 517 -9.12 -32.66 -20.13
C VAL A 517 -9.64 -34.06 -20.52
N PRO A 518 -9.49 -35.08 -19.64
CA PRO A 518 -10.00 -36.43 -19.86
C PRO A 518 -11.53 -36.49 -20.06
N ARG A 519 -12.00 -37.52 -20.81
CA ARG A 519 -13.43 -37.62 -21.20
C ARG A 519 -14.38 -37.63 -20.02
N GLY A 520 -14.10 -38.48 -19.02
CA GLY A 520 -14.95 -38.57 -17.83
C GLY A 520 -15.06 -37.24 -17.06
N HIS A 521 -13.97 -36.48 -17.02
CA HIS A 521 -13.91 -35.19 -16.33
C HIS A 521 -14.72 -34.14 -17.07
N LEU A 522 -14.44 -33.92 -18.36
CA LEU A 522 -15.14 -32.89 -19.12
C LEU A 522 -16.64 -33.19 -19.24
N HIS A 523 -17.02 -34.45 -19.48
CA HIS A 523 -18.44 -34.80 -19.55
C HIS A 523 -19.19 -34.50 -18.25
N ARG A 524 -18.57 -34.73 -17.08
CA ARG A 524 -19.14 -34.38 -15.77
C ARG A 524 -19.32 -32.86 -15.62
N LEU A 525 -18.37 -32.07 -16.12
CA LEU A 525 -18.45 -30.60 -16.09
C LEU A 525 -19.54 -30.06 -17.04
N LEU A 526 -19.72 -30.67 -18.21
CA LEU A 526 -20.72 -30.24 -19.20
C LEU A 526 -22.17 -30.45 -18.75
N ILE A 527 -22.41 -31.46 -17.91
CA ILE A 527 -23.74 -31.79 -17.36
C ILE A 527 -23.98 -31.19 -15.96
N ALA A 528 -23.03 -30.41 -15.44
CA ALA A 528 -23.19 -29.71 -14.18
C ALA A 528 -24.29 -28.64 -14.29
N ASP A 529 -25.02 -28.38 -13.20
CA ASP A 529 -26.13 -27.42 -13.18
C ASP A 529 -25.65 -25.99 -12.87
N ASP A 530 -24.47 -25.62 -13.39
CA ASP A 530 -23.88 -24.29 -13.25
C ASP A 530 -23.63 -23.66 -14.63
N PRO A 531 -24.39 -22.61 -15.01
CA PRO A 531 -24.22 -21.96 -16.31
C PRO A 531 -22.87 -21.25 -16.47
N LEU A 532 -22.22 -20.82 -15.40
CA LEU A 532 -20.88 -20.24 -15.47
C LEU A 532 -19.83 -21.31 -15.75
N LEU A 533 -20.00 -22.50 -15.18
CA LEU A 533 -19.11 -23.63 -15.44
C LEU A 533 -19.24 -24.11 -16.88
N LEU A 534 -20.47 -24.20 -17.38
CA LEU A 534 -20.75 -24.47 -18.80
C LEU A 534 -20.11 -23.41 -19.71
N ASN A 535 -20.24 -22.13 -19.37
CA ASN A 535 -19.58 -21.04 -20.09
C ASN A 535 -18.04 -21.19 -20.09
N GLY A 536 -17.45 -21.55 -18.95
CA GLY A 536 -16.01 -21.84 -18.83
C GLY A 536 -15.57 -23.03 -19.69
N CYS A 537 -16.38 -24.10 -19.76
CA CYS A 537 -16.14 -25.24 -20.64
C CYS A 537 -16.19 -24.84 -22.13
N CYS A 538 -17.17 -24.01 -22.51
CA CYS A 538 -17.28 -23.45 -23.86
C CYS A 538 -16.04 -22.62 -24.22
N ASN A 539 -15.62 -21.70 -23.35
CA ASN A 539 -14.40 -20.91 -23.52
C ASN A 539 -13.16 -21.80 -23.71
N TYR A 540 -13.01 -22.80 -22.84
CA TYR A 540 -11.93 -23.78 -22.93
C TYR A 540 -11.94 -24.51 -24.28
N LEU A 541 -13.09 -24.99 -24.75
CA LEU A 541 -13.19 -25.71 -26.04
C LEU A 541 -12.91 -24.82 -27.26
N ILE A 542 -13.26 -23.53 -27.21
CA ILE A 542 -12.93 -22.57 -28.27
C ILE A 542 -11.41 -22.38 -28.35
N ASN A 543 -10.77 -22.07 -27.22
CA ASN A 543 -9.37 -21.68 -27.18
C ASN A 543 -8.41 -22.87 -27.33
N THR A 544 -8.78 -24.05 -26.81
CA THR A 544 -7.92 -25.25 -26.91
C THR A 544 -7.71 -25.75 -28.34
N LYS A 545 -8.55 -25.32 -29.28
CA LYS A 545 -8.34 -25.60 -30.71
C LYS A 545 -6.97 -25.14 -31.19
N GLN A 546 -6.45 -24.03 -30.66
CA GLN A 546 -5.18 -23.45 -31.10
C GLN A 546 -3.99 -24.41 -30.93
N TYR A 547 -3.97 -25.23 -29.88
CA TYR A 547 -2.90 -26.22 -29.64
C TYR A 547 -2.99 -27.45 -30.55
N LEU A 548 -4.14 -27.64 -31.20
CA LEU A 548 -4.45 -28.80 -32.05
C LEU A 548 -4.45 -28.42 -33.54
N LEU A 549 -4.28 -27.14 -33.88
CA LEU A 549 -4.09 -26.69 -35.26
C LEU A 549 -2.82 -27.31 -35.86
N GLY A 550 -2.93 -27.84 -37.08
CA GLY A 550 -1.81 -28.48 -37.78
C GLY A 550 -1.48 -29.91 -37.36
N LYS A 551 -2.18 -30.48 -36.37
CA LYS A 551 -2.07 -31.91 -36.01
C LYS A 551 -2.96 -32.77 -36.91
N GLU A 552 -2.56 -34.02 -37.12
CA GLU A 552 -3.33 -34.97 -37.94
C GLU A 552 -4.72 -35.26 -37.34
N PRO A 553 -5.76 -35.46 -38.16
CA PRO A 553 -7.11 -35.79 -37.70
C PRO A 553 -7.18 -37.16 -37.00
N ALA A 554 -6.22 -38.06 -37.25
CA ALA A 554 -6.10 -39.34 -36.56
C ALA A 554 -5.56 -39.20 -35.13
N ASN A 555 -5.06 -38.03 -34.73
CA ASN A 555 -4.54 -37.82 -33.39
C ASN A 555 -5.66 -37.98 -32.33
N LYS A 556 -5.39 -38.80 -31.31
CA LYS A 556 -6.34 -39.10 -30.22
C LYS A 556 -6.90 -37.85 -29.52
N TYR A 557 -6.12 -36.78 -29.43
CA TYR A 557 -6.53 -35.53 -28.78
C TYR A 557 -7.47 -34.70 -29.68
N VAL A 558 -7.21 -34.69 -30.99
CA VAL A 558 -8.08 -34.05 -31.99
C VAL A 558 -9.43 -34.77 -32.05
N GLN A 559 -9.42 -36.10 -32.13
CA GLN A 559 -10.65 -36.90 -32.10
C GLN A 559 -11.46 -36.65 -30.83
N ARG A 560 -10.79 -36.62 -29.68
CA ARG A 560 -11.42 -36.34 -28.39
C ARG A 560 -12.04 -34.94 -28.33
N GLN A 561 -11.36 -33.90 -28.82
CA GLN A 561 -11.94 -32.55 -28.86
C GLN A 561 -13.15 -32.49 -29.78
N ASN A 562 -13.09 -33.13 -30.94
CA ASN A 562 -14.21 -33.21 -31.88
C ASN A 562 -15.42 -33.93 -31.29
N ASP A 563 -15.20 -35.02 -30.54
CA ASP A 563 -16.27 -35.72 -29.81
C ASP A 563 -16.94 -34.77 -28.80
N TYR A 564 -16.16 -34.01 -28.03
CA TYR A 564 -16.70 -33.02 -27.09
C TYR A 564 -17.53 -31.94 -27.77
N ILE A 565 -17.04 -31.41 -28.89
CA ILE A 565 -17.74 -30.38 -29.66
C ILE A 565 -19.06 -30.93 -30.20
N LEU A 566 -19.04 -32.16 -30.71
CA LEU A 566 -20.23 -32.82 -31.26
C LEU A 566 -21.28 -33.10 -30.18
N ASP A 567 -20.87 -33.65 -29.04
CA ASP A 567 -21.77 -33.91 -27.92
C ASP A 567 -22.35 -32.60 -27.37
N LEU A 568 -21.51 -31.58 -27.17
CA LEU A 568 -21.97 -30.30 -26.63
C LEU A 568 -22.90 -29.55 -27.59
N THR A 569 -22.63 -29.55 -28.90
CA THR A 569 -23.54 -28.95 -29.89
C THR A 569 -24.87 -29.70 -29.98
N ASN A 570 -24.86 -31.02 -29.77
CA ASN A 570 -26.09 -31.81 -29.68
C ASN A 570 -26.88 -31.51 -28.39
N TYR A 571 -26.18 -31.26 -27.29
CA TYR A 571 -26.77 -30.91 -26.00
C TYR A 571 -27.40 -29.51 -25.98
N LEU A 572 -26.72 -28.52 -26.57
CA LEU A 572 -27.10 -27.11 -26.53
C LEU A 572 -28.04 -26.69 -27.66
N TRP A 573 -28.00 -27.31 -28.84
CA TRP A 573 -28.72 -26.78 -30.01
C TRP A 573 -29.37 -27.82 -30.93
N ARG A 574 -28.65 -28.87 -31.35
CA ARG A 574 -29.15 -29.79 -32.39
C ARG A 574 -30.21 -30.77 -31.89
N ASN A 575 -30.29 -30.98 -30.57
CA ASN A 575 -31.28 -31.84 -29.91
C ASN A 575 -31.26 -33.30 -30.40
N LYS A 576 -30.06 -33.82 -30.68
CA LYS A 576 -29.81 -35.18 -31.19
C LYS A 576 -29.27 -36.13 -30.12
N LEU A 577 -29.83 -36.07 -28.90
CA LEU A 577 -29.35 -36.87 -27.76
C LEU A 577 -29.49 -38.38 -27.97
N LEU A 578 -30.56 -38.82 -28.63
CA LEU A 578 -30.92 -40.23 -28.76
C LEU A 578 -30.50 -40.86 -30.10
N ASP A 579 -29.95 -40.04 -31.02
CA ASP A 579 -29.59 -40.46 -32.38
C ASP A 579 -28.28 -41.26 -32.39
N SER A 580 -27.37 -40.99 -31.44
CA SER A 580 -26.10 -41.70 -31.28
C SER A 580 -26.28 -42.94 -30.39
N LYS A 581 -25.34 -43.88 -30.45
CA LYS A 581 -25.31 -45.05 -29.52
C LYS A 581 -25.03 -44.64 -28.07
N ARG A 582 -24.26 -43.56 -27.89
CA ARG A 582 -23.88 -42.98 -26.60
C ARG A 582 -23.86 -41.46 -26.72
N PHE A 583 -24.26 -40.79 -25.65
CA PHE A 583 -24.19 -39.33 -25.50
C PHE A 583 -23.45 -39.04 -24.20
N LEU A 584 -22.36 -38.26 -24.23
CA LEU A 584 -21.51 -37.99 -23.06
C LEU A 584 -21.05 -39.27 -22.35
N ASN A 585 -20.81 -40.33 -23.12
CA ASN A 585 -20.47 -41.69 -22.66
C ASN A 585 -21.58 -42.43 -21.87
N ILE A 586 -22.80 -41.90 -21.85
CA ILE A 586 -23.99 -42.57 -21.31
C ILE A 586 -24.72 -43.29 -22.47
N PRO A 587 -25.11 -44.57 -22.32
CA PRO A 587 -25.88 -45.27 -23.34
C PRO A 587 -27.23 -44.59 -23.61
N SER A 588 -27.55 -44.34 -24.88
CA SER A 588 -28.81 -43.67 -25.26
C SER A 588 -30.06 -44.47 -24.89
N VAL A 589 -29.92 -45.80 -24.73
CA VAL A 589 -30.97 -46.68 -24.21
C VAL A 589 -31.33 -46.31 -22.77
N PHE A 590 -30.34 -46.03 -21.93
CA PHE A 590 -30.56 -45.59 -20.56
C PHE A 590 -31.25 -44.22 -20.52
N LEU A 591 -30.76 -43.27 -21.31
CA LEU A 591 -31.37 -41.93 -21.40
C LEU A 591 -32.83 -42.00 -21.83
N ARG A 592 -33.16 -42.87 -22.80
CA ARG A 592 -34.53 -43.07 -23.25
C ARG A 592 -35.44 -43.53 -22.11
N VAL A 593 -35.02 -44.53 -21.33
CA VAL A 593 -35.77 -45.01 -20.15
C VAL A 593 -35.98 -43.90 -19.11
N VAL A 594 -34.97 -43.07 -18.85
CA VAL A 594 -35.10 -41.94 -17.92
C VAL A 594 -36.10 -40.92 -18.42
N ILE A 595 -35.99 -40.52 -19.70
CA ILE A 595 -36.87 -39.52 -20.33
C ILE A 595 -38.32 -40.03 -20.37
N ASP A 596 -38.54 -41.31 -20.71
CA ASP A 596 -39.88 -41.89 -20.78
C ASP A 596 -40.56 -41.89 -19.41
N ASN A 597 -39.79 -42.18 -18.35
CA ASN A 597 -40.26 -42.19 -16.96
C ASN A 597 -40.40 -40.79 -16.33
N THR A 598 -39.84 -39.73 -16.92
CA THR A 598 -40.06 -38.37 -16.42
C THR A 598 -41.47 -37.87 -16.74
N TYR A 599 -42.18 -37.38 -15.72
CA TYR A 599 -43.51 -36.80 -15.87
C TYR A 599 -43.43 -35.36 -16.41
N LEU A 600 -43.91 -35.15 -17.62
CA LEU A 600 -44.00 -33.86 -18.30
C LEU A 600 -45.41 -33.74 -18.92
N PRO A 601 -46.37 -33.12 -18.22
CA PRO A 601 -47.82 -33.31 -18.46
C PRO A 601 -48.35 -32.77 -19.79
N ILE A 602 -47.59 -31.91 -20.47
CA ILE A 602 -48.08 -31.12 -21.62
C ILE A 602 -47.30 -31.47 -22.90
N ILE A 603 -46.25 -32.28 -22.80
CA ILE A 603 -45.14 -32.31 -23.76
C ILE A 603 -45.12 -33.60 -24.59
N ASP A 604 -45.25 -33.45 -25.92
CA ASP A 604 -45.21 -34.57 -26.86
C ASP A 604 -43.78 -35.07 -27.14
N MET A 605 -42.79 -34.17 -27.18
CA MET A 605 -41.38 -34.50 -27.47
C MET A 605 -40.44 -34.22 -26.29
N LYS A 606 -40.52 -35.04 -25.24
CA LYS A 606 -39.74 -34.88 -23.99
C LYS A 606 -38.22 -34.70 -24.23
N ALA A 607 -37.63 -35.49 -25.13
CA ALA A 607 -36.19 -35.44 -25.42
C ALA A 607 -35.72 -34.09 -26.01
N LYS A 608 -36.56 -33.43 -26.82
CA LYS A 608 -36.25 -32.13 -27.43
C LYS A 608 -36.36 -30.96 -26.47
N ILE A 609 -37.04 -31.14 -25.33
CA ILE A 609 -37.15 -30.12 -24.29
C ILE A 609 -35.98 -30.22 -23.32
N LEU A 610 -35.54 -31.44 -23.01
CA LEU A 610 -34.41 -31.68 -22.10
C LEU A 610 -33.03 -31.46 -22.77
N SER A 611 -33.00 -31.21 -24.09
CA SER A 611 -31.83 -30.74 -24.84
C SER A 611 -32.19 -29.48 -25.60
N SER A 612 -31.42 -28.42 -25.40
CA SER A 612 -31.52 -27.09 -26.02
C SER A 612 -31.06 -26.06 -25.00
N ILE A 613 -30.47 -24.95 -25.44
CA ILE A 613 -30.06 -23.86 -24.57
C ILE A 613 -31.19 -23.35 -23.65
N SER A 614 -32.42 -23.34 -24.15
CA SER A 614 -33.60 -22.94 -23.38
C SER A 614 -34.19 -24.02 -22.46
N GLY A 615 -33.69 -25.26 -22.57
CA GLY A 615 -34.29 -26.45 -21.97
C GLY A 615 -33.37 -27.22 -21.01
N ILE A 616 -32.05 -27.05 -21.13
CA ILE A 616 -31.11 -27.61 -20.16
C ILE A 616 -31.21 -26.87 -18.81
N PRO A 617 -31.07 -27.57 -17.68
CA PRO A 617 -31.19 -26.98 -16.35
C PRO A 617 -30.34 -25.71 -16.16
N SER A 618 -29.07 -25.76 -16.57
CA SER A 618 -28.13 -24.66 -16.37
C SER A 618 -28.52 -23.36 -17.08
N MET A 619 -29.10 -23.44 -18.29
CA MET A 619 -29.38 -22.28 -19.14
C MET A 619 -30.87 -21.94 -19.31
N SER A 620 -31.78 -22.78 -18.86
CA SER A 620 -33.22 -22.59 -19.06
C SER A 620 -33.71 -21.27 -18.44
N TYR A 621 -33.42 -21.04 -17.15
CA TYR A 621 -33.79 -19.79 -16.49
C TYR A 621 -33.00 -18.59 -17.05
N ALA A 622 -31.71 -18.77 -17.35
CA ALA A 622 -30.90 -17.72 -17.95
C ALA A 622 -31.49 -17.23 -19.29
N SER A 623 -32.04 -18.14 -20.09
CA SER A 623 -32.70 -17.83 -21.36
C SER A 623 -33.99 -17.03 -21.14
N ILE A 624 -34.79 -17.39 -20.13
CA ILE A 624 -36.00 -16.65 -19.75
C ILE A 624 -35.66 -15.25 -19.24
N ALA A 625 -34.65 -15.14 -18.37
CA ALA A 625 -34.19 -13.86 -17.85
C ALA A 625 -33.70 -12.94 -18.98
N LYS A 626 -32.93 -13.48 -19.92
CA LYS A 626 -32.45 -12.74 -21.09
C LYS A 626 -33.59 -12.35 -22.03
N LEU A 627 -34.60 -13.20 -22.21
CA LEU A 627 -35.80 -12.86 -22.97
C LEU A 627 -36.53 -11.67 -22.34
N ARG A 628 -36.69 -11.64 -21.01
CA ARG A 628 -37.31 -10.51 -20.31
C ARG A 628 -36.52 -9.21 -20.47
N GLU A 629 -35.18 -9.28 -20.53
CA GLU A 629 -34.36 -8.11 -20.83
C GLU A 629 -34.63 -7.60 -22.26
N LEU A 630 -34.73 -8.49 -23.24
CA LEU A 630 -35.06 -8.13 -24.62
C LEU A 630 -36.46 -7.53 -24.75
N GLU A 631 -37.45 -8.06 -24.03
CA GLU A 631 -38.80 -7.50 -23.96
C GLU A 631 -38.81 -6.08 -23.41
N ARG A 632 -38.07 -5.84 -22.32
CA ARG A 632 -37.94 -4.49 -21.73
C ARG A 632 -37.24 -3.53 -22.69
N ALA A 633 -36.15 -3.97 -23.33
CA ALA A 633 -35.43 -3.16 -24.30
C ALA A 633 -36.29 -2.84 -25.54
N SER A 634 -37.21 -3.73 -25.90
CA SER A 634 -38.16 -3.54 -27.01
C SER A 634 -39.43 -2.77 -26.62
N HIS A 635 -39.56 -2.35 -25.35
CA HIS A 635 -40.80 -1.78 -24.81
C HIS A 635 -42.04 -2.64 -25.13
N ALA A 636 -41.89 -3.96 -25.03
CA ALA A 636 -42.93 -4.92 -25.33
C ALA A 636 -44.14 -4.73 -24.41
N GLN A 637 -45.35 -4.69 -24.99
CA GLN A 637 -46.61 -4.65 -24.22
C GLN A 637 -47.05 -6.05 -23.77
N LEU A 638 -46.55 -7.08 -24.45
CA LEU A 638 -46.78 -8.49 -24.17
C LEU A 638 -45.54 -9.13 -23.57
N HIS A 639 -45.74 -10.03 -22.61
CA HIS A 639 -44.66 -10.77 -21.95
C HIS A 639 -44.85 -12.27 -22.10
N TYR A 640 -43.75 -12.97 -22.38
CA TYR A 640 -43.73 -14.42 -22.44
C TYR A 640 -43.64 -15.01 -21.03
N LEU A 641 -44.66 -15.78 -20.64
CA LEU A 641 -44.81 -16.33 -19.28
C LEU A 641 -44.57 -17.84 -19.18
N GLU A 642 -44.44 -18.54 -20.31
CA GLU A 642 -44.26 -19.99 -20.35
C GLU A 642 -42.77 -20.40 -20.37
N LEU A 643 -42.48 -21.71 -20.34
CA LEU A 643 -41.14 -22.23 -20.62
C LEU A 643 -40.84 -22.10 -22.11
N ILE A 644 -39.61 -21.71 -22.47
CA ILE A 644 -39.20 -21.50 -23.86
C ILE A 644 -39.02 -22.86 -24.56
N ASN A 645 -40.11 -23.37 -25.10
CA ASN A 645 -40.19 -24.62 -25.87
C ASN A 645 -41.17 -24.47 -27.06
N ASP A 646 -41.27 -25.51 -27.89
CA ASP A 646 -42.08 -25.46 -29.12
C ASP A 646 -43.57 -25.25 -28.84
N GLU A 647 -44.10 -25.92 -27.81
CA GLU A 647 -45.52 -25.85 -27.46
C GLU A 647 -45.90 -24.50 -26.86
N GLY A 648 -45.09 -23.99 -25.93
CA GLY A 648 -45.31 -22.70 -25.29
C GLY A 648 -45.11 -21.54 -26.25
N PHE A 649 -44.17 -21.63 -27.18
CA PHE A 649 -44.04 -20.62 -28.24
C PHE A 649 -45.26 -20.60 -29.16
N LYS A 650 -45.77 -21.77 -29.57
CA LYS A 650 -47.00 -21.86 -30.39
C LYS A 650 -48.21 -21.31 -29.66
N ARG A 651 -48.37 -21.61 -28.36
CA ARG A 651 -49.46 -21.07 -27.52
C ARG A 651 -49.38 -19.56 -27.40
N PHE A 652 -48.20 -19.03 -27.12
CA PHE A 652 -47.98 -17.59 -27.04
C PHE A 652 -48.31 -16.89 -28.36
N LYS A 653 -47.79 -17.38 -29.50
CA LYS A 653 -48.07 -16.81 -30.81
C LYS A 653 -49.54 -16.89 -31.22
N ARG A 654 -50.25 -17.96 -30.83
CA ARG A 654 -51.70 -18.08 -31.07
C ARG A 654 -52.50 -17.07 -30.27
N ASN A 655 -52.04 -16.73 -29.06
CA ASN A 655 -52.73 -15.80 -28.16
C ASN A 655 -52.29 -14.34 -28.36
N GLN A 656 -51.35 -14.07 -29.28
CA GLN A 656 -50.85 -12.74 -29.57
C GLN A 656 -51.89 -11.94 -30.40
N PRO A 657 -52.38 -10.79 -29.91
CA PRO A 657 -53.23 -9.91 -30.72
C PRO A 657 -52.46 -9.40 -31.95
N HIS A 658 -53.11 -9.38 -33.12
CA HIS A 658 -52.48 -9.05 -34.41
C HIS A 658 -51.89 -7.62 -34.47
N SER A 659 -52.26 -6.74 -33.54
CA SER A 659 -51.85 -5.33 -33.48
C SER A 659 -50.60 -5.04 -32.64
N GLU A 660 -50.11 -5.99 -31.84
CA GLU A 660 -49.05 -5.73 -30.88
C GLU A 660 -47.73 -6.39 -31.29
N SER A 661 -46.71 -5.56 -31.55
CA SER A 661 -45.34 -6.01 -31.76
C SER A 661 -44.71 -6.43 -30.43
N TRP A 662 -44.12 -7.62 -30.37
CA TRP A 662 -43.50 -8.17 -29.15
C TRP A 662 -42.02 -7.81 -29.01
N LEU A 663 -41.20 -8.23 -29.97
CA LEU A 663 -39.77 -7.89 -30.05
C LEU A 663 -39.51 -7.15 -31.37
N TYR A 664 -38.44 -6.35 -31.45
CA TYR A 664 -38.08 -5.59 -32.66
C TYR A 664 -38.04 -6.44 -33.94
N ASN A 665 -37.44 -7.63 -33.86
CA ASN A 665 -37.32 -8.56 -34.99
C ASN A 665 -38.52 -9.50 -35.14
N ASN A 666 -39.51 -9.40 -34.25
CA ASN A 666 -40.73 -10.21 -34.15
C ASN A 666 -40.55 -11.67 -34.60
N PRO A 667 -39.87 -12.52 -33.80
CA PRO A 667 -39.47 -13.85 -34.22
C PRO A 667 -40.67 -14.69 -34.69
N SER A 668 -40.55 -15.29 -35.87
CA SER A 668 -41.60 -16.07 -36.52
C SER A 668 -41.62 -17.52 -36.03
N SER A 669 -40.46 -18.03 -35.63
CA SER A 669 -40.26 -19.39 -35.16
C SER A 669 -39.54 -19.44 -33.79
N LEU A 670 -39.64 -20.57 -33.10
CA LEU A 670 -38.85 -20.81 -31.88
C LEU A 670 -37.34 -20.74 -32.16
N HIS A 671 -36.92 -21.16 -33.35
CA HIS A 671 -35.52 -21.08 -33.76
C HIS A 671 -35.04 -19.62 -33.79
N ASP A 672 -35.83 -18.72 -34.39
CA ASP A 672 -35.53 -17.28 -34.44
C ASP A 672 -35.48 -16.69 -33.03
N LEU A 673 -36.42 -17.07 -32.16
CA LEU A 673 -36.42 -16.62 -30.76
C LEU A 673 -35.15 -17.06 -30.02
N LYS A 674 -34.75 -18.33 -30.17
CA LYS A 674 -33.50 -18.85 -29.58
C LYS A 674 -32.27 -18.15 -30.14
N LEU A 675 -32.28 -17.81 -31.43
CA LEU A 675 -31.20 -17.07 -32.09
C LEU A 675 -31.07 -15.66 -31.52
N GLU A 676 -32.17 -14.93 -31.33
CA GLU A 676 -32.16 -13.59 -30.73
C GLU A 676 -31.66 -13.63 -29.28
N ILE A 677 -32.07 -14.64 -28.49
CA ILE A 677 -31.55 -14.86 -27.14
C ILE A 677 -30.04 -15.14 -27.17
N LEU A 678 -29.56 -15.95 -28.12
CA LEU A 678 -28.13 -16.24 -28.29
C LEU A 678 -27.31 -15.00 -28.66
N LYS A 679 -27.80 -14.18 -29.60
CA LYS A 679 -27.18 -12.90 -29.96
C LYS A 679 -27.09 -12.00 -28.73
N ALA A 680 -28.16 -11.95 -27.94
CA ALA A 680 -28.21 -11.16 -26.71
C ALA A 680 -27.24 -11.67 -25.63
N PHE A 681 -27.06 -12.99 -25.50
CA PHE A 681 -26.00 -13.55 -24.64
C PHE A 681 -24.60 -13.19 -25.13
N ARG A 682 -24.37 -13.14 -26.44
CA ARG A 682 -23.07 -12.77 -27.02
C ARG A 682 -22.74 -11.30 -26.78
N SER A 683 -23.71 -10.41 -26.89
CA SER A 683 -23.51 -8.96 -26.70
C SER A 683 -23.43 -8.56 -25.23
N THR A 684 -24.21 -9.20 -24.36
CA THR A 684 -24.34 -8.79 -22.96
C THR A 684 -24.46 -9.97 -22.00
N GLY A 685 -23.57 -10.04 -21.02
CA GLY A 685 -23.70 -10.90 -19.84
C GLY A 685 -22.61 -11.97 -19.67
N PRO A 686 -22.69 -12.73 -18.57
CA PRO A 686 -21.63 -13.65 -18.15
C PRO A 686 -21.57 -14.97 -18.92
N TYR A 687 -22.52 -15.23 -19.84
CA TYR A 687 -22.68 -16.49 -20.58
C TYR A 687 -22.30 -16.38 -22.08
N GLY A 688 -21.59 -15.32 -22.46
CA GLY A 688 -21.29 -15.00 -23.86
C GLY A 688 -20.43 -16.03 -24.61
N GLU A 689 -19.70 -16.89 -23.90
CA GLU A 689 -18.89 -17.94 -24.52
C GLU A 689 -19.71 -19.18 -24.88
N VAL A 690 -20.89 -19.38 -24.28
CA VAL A 690 -21.86 -20.38 -24.76
C VAL A 690 -22.33 -20.03 -26.18
N ALA A 691 -22.68 -18.76 -26.40
CA ALA A 691 -23.02 -18.27 -27.74
C ALA A 691 -21.80 -18.29 -28.67
N GLY A 692 -20.63 -17.83 -28.20
CA GLY A 692 -19.38 -17.87 -28.95
C GLY A 692 -19.01 -19.27 -29.43
N PHE A 693 -19.21 -20.28 -28.59
CA PHE A 693 -18.97 -21.68 -28.93
C PHE A 693 -19.89 -22.16 -30.05
N LEU A 694 -21.19 -21.89 -29.94
CA LEU A 694 -22.16 -22.26 -30.97
C LEU A 694 -21.89 -21.54 -32.29
N PHE A 695 -21.58 -20.25 -32.27
CA PHE A 695 -21.21 -19.49 -33.48
C PHE A 695 -19.89 -19.98 -34.10
N THR A 696 -18.96 -20.48 -33.29
CA THR A 696 -17.67 -20.99 -33.79
C THR A 696 -17.80 -22.37 -34.45
N TYR A 697 -18.57 -23.28 -33.86
CA TYR A 697 -18.57 -24.69 -34.25
C TYR A 697 -19.82 -25.15 -35.02
N LEU A 698 -20.94 -24.43 -34.96
CA LEU A 698 -22.11 -24.70 -35.80
C LEU A 698 -22.04 -23.89 -37.09
N LYS A 699 -21.79 -24.57 -38.21
CA LYS A 699 -21.79 -23.95 -39.55
C LYS A 699 -23.07 -23.14 -39.83
N SER A 700 -24.23 -23.62 -39.36
CA SER A 700 -25.52 -22.95 -39.52
C SER A 700 -25.65 -21.61 -38.79
N LEU A 701 -24.78 -21.32 -37.81
CA LEU A 701 -24.80 -20.10 -37.01
C LEU A 701 -23.50 -19.27 -37.16
N SER A 702 -22.62 -19.67 -38.06
CA SER A 702 -21.26 -19.12 -38.15
C SER A 702 -21.20 -17.66 -38.61
N GLU A 703 -22.23 -17.19 -39.31
CA GLU A 703 -22.37 -15.80 -39.76
C GLU A 703 -22.44 -14.78 -38.61
N TYR A 704 -22.85 -15.21 -37.41
CA TYR A 704 -22.99 -14.34 -36.24
C TYR A 704 -21.72 -14.22 -35.39
N ASN A 705 -20.61 -14.86 -35.79
CA ASN A 705 -19.35 -14.85 -35.03
C ASN A 705 -18.61 -13.49 -35.08
N LEU A 706 -18.92 -12.63 -36.07
CA LEU A 706 -18.21 -11.38 -36.37
C LEU A 706 -18.80 -10.13 -35.67
N ALA A 707 -19.92 -10.22 -34.96
CA ALA A 707 -20.58 -9.07 -34.32
C ALA A 707 -19.89 -8.64 -33.00
N LYS A 708 -18.60 -8.32 -33.05
CA LYS A 708 -17.86 -7.64 -31.96
C LYS A 708 -17.42 -6.21 -32.32
N GLY A 709 -17.84 -5.70 -33.48
CA GLY A 709 -17.77 -4.30 -33.86
C GLY A 709 -19.16 -3.88 -34.32
N ASP A 710 -19.61 -2.71 -33.88
CA ASP A 710 -20.91 -2.09 -34.14
C ASP A 710 -22.05 -2.56 -33.22
N PHE A 711 -21.99 -2.11 -31.96
CA PHE A 711 -23.07 -1.37 -31.28
C PHE A 711 -22.48 -0.51 -30.15
#